data_AF-Q4QDT5-F1
#
_entry.id   AF-Q4QDT5-F1
#
_cell.length_a   1.000
_cell.length_b   1.000
_cell.length_c   1.000
_cell.angle_alpha   90.00
_cell.angle_beta   90.00
_cell.angle_gamma   90.00
#
_symmetry.space_group_name_H-M   'P 1'
#
loop_
_entity.id
_entity.type
_entity.pdbx_description
1 polymer ?
#
loop_
_entity_poly.entity_id
_entity_poly.type
_entity_poly.pdbx_seq_one_letter_code
_entity_poly.pdbx_strand_id
1 'polypeptide(L)'
;MTWNKAADHLIVVLNTGFVHFYNYCGATAATSLPMEIPVVCTSCDNGFVALVDTATEAKLVLVHLGPQKEYSVRELSLPQSIRQFMRTIALVALDESADKRHTTEVFLSYSPWSSNSFICRCIFGASNSSFLELDVPVEGGRVLEMCRSPTGRAVAFMMLDGSVYSTNSGFSEVSLLRRTDTTPESFVQMTWCGNHCVAYLQRMQYGSASGEGECEEYSCSLFLMNVDEPDNSDCISDLPFDGCLLPEKDGVWVLSRESLYFLQIAPLAVQRVFSVGSRAAGAMLVATYDEFMTGDASAVRMLRNLEHTSGALVEAVADCVAAAGFEFDAAQQKRLLRIAAFGRTFCSLCDSSSFMAMSKRLRVRNHLRLEPLGMIVTDQELADLGEVRLLQRLTMCSEHQLAFCVAEALGSDLKPVMLDWAMCRLARVSVHSKDEEREVAKQIVKKLKACRFTAFAELAQQAKVAGRGAAAVVLLDAEVNPSQQVPMLLSIGEPDMALKRAIQAANADLVFTVMVHMIRSRGSAALATLTSHKISCDLLLQYVGVCEGNQQLMAEYFNKHPRVQAYFHLRSYFREETRLGHALSQSMESGNWEMLQECKGVDIQAAIVSTKKAVEQSPRPQSTTTAVSPIVGGGIAFPASMIDERFLQLQSSLLDEQTQLMNEYKDYRFLQASAADTIRYALEHGRTSVAQRLKNAFCVPEKMFQRCMLSAYLCTSQWDLIDDMSGISSNKKTLLDGEAFVTALLSYKRPQQAKQYISRIPKIETRMEYYVLCSDWFGAGADCKRSNDPDLLAQLKDRAKGNPDALRQIEEGWNTLPHTSGISFPKFF
;
A
#
# COMPACT_ATOMS: atom_id res chain seq x y z
N MET A 1 22.66 -38.66 4.94
CA MET A 1 21.97 -37.52 4.31
C MET A 1 20.71 -37.24 5.13
N THR A 2 20.30 -35.98 5.30
CA THR A 2 19.09 -35.64 6.05
C THR A 2 18.28 -34.58 5.30
N TRP A 3 16.96 -34.55 5.52
CA TRP A 3 16.07 -33.55 4.91
C TRP A 3 15.65 -32.51 5.94
N ASN A 4 15.93 -31.23 5.67
CA ASN A 4 15.44 -30.12 6.48
C ASN A 4 14.03 -29.72 6.02
N LYS A 5 13.02 -30.04 6.83
CA LYS A 5 11.60 -29.78 6.53
C LYS A 5 11.25 -28.29 6.55
N ALA A 6 12.02 -27.46 7.26
CA ALA A 6 11.73 -26.03 7.40
C ALA A 6 12.09 -25.24 6.13
N ALA A 7 13.13 -25.65 5.40
CA ALA A 7 13.62 -24.94 4.22
C ALA A 7 13.66 -25.76 2.93
N ASP A 8 13.21 -27.02 2.96
CA ASP A 8 13.25 -27.94 1.83
C ASP A 8 14.66 -28.11 1.25
N HIS A 9 15.62 -28.28 2.17
CA HIS A 9 17.02 -28.49 1.84
C HIS A 9 17.44 -29.93 2.13
N LEU A 10 18.07 -30.59 1.16
CA LEU A 10 18.79 -31.83 1.36
C LEU A 10 20.18 -31.52 1.92
N ILE A 11 20.47 -32.04 3.11
CA ILE A 11 21.75 -31.92 3.77
C ILE A 11 22.58 -33.19 3.51
N VAL A 12 23.73 -33.00 2.88
CA VAL A 12 24.67 -34.09 2.60
C VAL A 12 25.95 -33.83 3.35
N VAL A 13 26.24 -34.70 4.31
CA VAL A 13 27.53 -34.72 5.01
C VAL A 13 28.44 -35.69 4.27
N LEU A 14 29.54 -35.19 3.74
CA LEU A 14 30.54 -35.99 3.05
C LEU A 14 31.70 -36.32 3.98
N ASN A 15 32.32 -37.49 3.76
CA ASN A 15 33.54 -37.90 4.47
C ASN A 15 34.77 -37.04 4.14
N THR A 16 34.61 -36.01 3.30
CA THR A 16 35.63 -35.01 2.96
C THR A 16 35.71 -33.86 3.98
N GLY A 17 34.83 -33.85 4.99
CA GLY A 17 34.81 -32.82 6.03
C GLY A 17 34.00 -31.57 5.66
N PHE A 18 33.04 -31.71 4.74
CA PHE A 18 32.15 -30.64 4.33
C PHE A 18 30.70 -31.08 4.35
N VAL A 19 29.83 -30.14 4.75
CA VAL A 19 28.38 -30.27 4.68
C VAL A 19 27.89 -29.43 3.52
N HIS A 20 27.19 -30.08 2.59
CA HIS A 20 26.57 -29.43 1.44
C HIS A 20 25.05 -29.36 1.62
N PHE A 21 24.48 -28.26 1.16
CA PHE A 21 23.04 -28.00 1.21
C PHE A 21 22.53 -27.89 -0.21
N TYR A 22 21.61 -28.77 -0.59
CA TYR A 22 20.97 -28.76 -1.90
C TYR A 22 19.50 -28.41 -1.76
N ASN A 23 18.94 -27.67 -2.71
CA ASN A 23 17.51 -27.44 -2.79
C ASN A 23 16.80 -28.68 -3.34
N TYR A 24 15.47 -28.63 -3.40
CA TYR A 24 14.64 -29.71 -3.96
C TYR A 24 15.03 -30.11 -5.41
N CYS A 25 15.62 -29.21 -6.19
CA CYS A 25 16.06 -29.47 -7.57
C CYS A 25 17.53 -29.95 -7.68
N GLY A 26 18.22 -30.16 -6.56
CA GLY A 26 19.61 -30.59 -6.53
C GLY A 26 20.65 -29.48 -6.79
N ALA A 27 20.25 -28.20 -6.84
CA ALA A 27 21.19 -27.08 -6.91
C ALA A 27 21.65 -26.66 -5.50
N THR A 28 22.83 -26.07 -5.37
CA THR A 28 23.37 -25.61 -4.09
C THR A 28 22.48 -24.51 -3.48
N ALA A 29 21.89 -24.80 -2.32
CA ALA A 29 20.96 -23.89 -1.63
C ALA A 29 21.64 -22.94 -0.64
N ALA A 30 22.73 -23.40 0.00
CA ALA A 30 23.48 -22.61 0.97
C ALA A 30 24.98 -22.89 0.84
N THR A 31 25.79 -22.03 1.45
CA THR A 31 27.25 -22.18 1.50
C THR A 31 27.62 -23.46 2.23
N SER A 32 28.61 -24.18 1.69
CA SER A 32 29.13 -25.38 2.34
C SER A 32 29.77 -25.03 3.68
N LEU A 33 29.45 -25.80 4.72
CA LEU A 33 30.05 -25.60 6.04
C LEU A 33 31.17 -26.63 6.27
N PRO A 34 32.35 -26.19 6.74
CA PRO A 34 33.38 -27.13 7.17
C PRO A 34 32.91 -27.82 8.46
N MET A 35 33.06 -29.14 8.52
CA MET A 35 32.73 -29.94 9.70
C MET A 35 33.65 -31.15 9.74
N GLU A 36 34.17 -31.50 10.91
CA GLU A 36 34.92 -32.75 11.06
C GLU A 36 34.04 -33.97 10.76
N ILE A 37 34.67 -35.09 10.40
CA ILE A 37 33.96 -36.31 9.99
C ILE A 37 33.16 -36.84 11.19
N PRO A 38 31.81 -36.87 11.12
CA PRO A 38 31.00 -37.28 12.25
C PRO A 38 31.06 -38.81 12.44
N VAL A 39 31.04 -39.24 13.69
CA VAL A 39 30.94 -40.65 14.08
C VAL A 39 29.52 -41.16 13.86
N VAL A 40 28.52 -40.36 14.25
CA VAL A 40 27.09 -40.65 14.10
C VAL A 40 26.36 -39.34 13.80
N CYS A 41 25.32 -39.40 12.98
CA CYS A 41 24.45 -38.25 12.71
C CYS A 41 22.97 -38.63 12.86
N THR A 42 22.16 -37.67 13.31
CA THR A 42 20.71 -37.82 13.43
C THR A 42 20.02 -36.56 12.91
N SER A 43 18.85 -36.72 12.29
CA SER A 43 18.09 -35.61 11.69
C SER A 43 17.27 -34.85 12.73
N CYS A 44 17.17 -33.54 12.56
CA CYS A 44 16.26 -32.65 13.28
C CYS A 44 15.27 -32.03 12.28
N ASP A 45 14.17 -31.47 12.76
CA ASP A 45 13.16 -30.83 11.90
C ASP A 45 13.72 -29.60 11.16
N ASN A 46 14.67 -28.90 11.80
CA ASN A 46 15.31 -27.69 11.28
C ASN A 46 16.84 -27.85 11.03
N GLY A 47 17.32 -29.09 10.85
CA GLY A 47 18.75 -29.34 10.67
C GLY A 47 19.19 -30.77 10.97
N PHE A 48 20.37 -30.92 11.56
CA PHE A 48 20.87 -32.21 12.02
C PHE A 48 21.86 -32.04 13.18
N VAL A 49 22.04 -33.12 13.93
CA VAL A 49 23.06 -33.22 14.98
C VAL A 49 24.08 -34.27 14.58
N ALA A 50 25.35 -33.93 14.77
CA ALA A 50 26.48 -34.81 14.55
C ALA A 50 27.28 -34.97 15.83
N LEU A 51 27.70 -36.20 16.12
CA LEU A 51 28.71 -36.48 17.12
C LEU A 51 30.08 -36.54 16.46
N VAL A 52 31.00 -35.73 16.96
CA VAL A 52 32.35 -35.57 16.40
C VAL A 52 33.37 -35.90 17.48
N ASP A 53 34.39 -36.71 17.12
CA ASP A 53 35.55 -36.99 17.97
C ASP A 53 36.76 -36.25 17.43
N THR A 54 37.16 -35.18 18.13
CA THR A 54 38.38 -34.42 17.80
C THR A 54 39.56 -35.06 18.53
N ALA A 55 40.80 -34.69 18.18
CA ALA A 55 41.99 -35.22 18.87
C ALA A 55 41.99 -34.95 20.39
N THR A 56 41.32 -33.90 20.85
CA THR A 56 41.33 -33.44 22.25
C THR A 56 40.00 -33.62 22.98
N GLU A 57 38.86 -33.54 22.28
CA GLU A 57 37.52 -33.51 22.88
C GLU A 57 36.46 -34.24 22.04
N ALA A 58 35.49 -34.87 22.72
CA ALA A 58 34.26 -35.34 22.09
C ALA A 58 33.21 -34.22 22.13
N LYS A 59 32.57 -33.92 20.99
CA LYS A 59 31.61 -32.82 20.88
C LYS A 59 30.35 -33.23 20.13
N LEU A 60 29.21 -32.71 20.56
CA LEU A 60 27.97 -32.70 19.78
C LEU A 60 27.88 -31.38 19.02
N VAL A 61 27.66 -31.48 17.72
CA VAL A 61 27.55 -30.36 16.79
C VAL A 61 26.13 -30.31 16.25
N LEU A 62 25.37 -29.29 16.61
CA LEU A 62 24.06 -28.99 16.05
C LEU A 62 24.21 -27.99 14.91
N VAL A 63 23.80 -28.38 13.70
CA VAL A 63 23.68 -27.49 12.56
C VAL A 63 22.22 -27.21 12.34
N HIS A 64 21.79 -25.95 12.54
CA HIS A 64 20.39 -25.54 12.41
C HIS A 64 20.25 -24.28 11.55
N LEU A 65 19.10 -24.14 10.90
CA LEU A 65 18.79 -22.96 10.10
C LEU A 65 18.24 -21.83 10.98
N GLY A 66 18.98 -20.73 11.05
CA GLY A 66 18.58 -19.54 11.80
C GLY A 66 17.45 -18.74 11.13
N PRO A 67 16.90 -17.73 11.83
CA PRO A 67 15.80 -16.90 11.31
C PRO A 67 16.20 -16.08 10.07
N GLN A 68 17.49 -15.85 9.84
CA GLN A 68 18.03 -15.19 8.65
C GLN A 68 18.17 -16.14 7.44
N LYS A 69 17.70 -17.40 7.55
CA LYS A 69 17.89 -18.46 6.55
C LYS A 69 19.35 -18.84 6.27
N GLU A 70 20.22 -18.62 7.25
CA GLU A 70 21.60 -19.09 7.23
C GLU A 70 21.78 -20.25 8.20
N TYR A 71 22.56 -21.25 7.81
CA TYR A 71 22.90 -22.37 8.67
C TYR A 71 23.96 -21.92 9.68
N SER A 72 23.69 -22.18 10.95
CA SER A 72 24.61 -21.88 12.05
C SER A 72 24.96 -23.15 12.81
N VAL A 73 26.19 -23.17 13.34
CA VAL A 73 26.76 -24.30 14.05
C VAL A 73 26.78 -24.00 15.54
N ARG A 74 26.34 -24.96 16.37
CA ARG A 74 26.42 -24.90 17.83
C ARG A 74 27.12 -26.15 18.34
N GLU A 75 28.06 -25.98 19.26
CA GLU A 75 28.85 -27.08 19.82
C GLU A 75 28.54 -27.27 21.31
N LEU A 76 28.55 -28.52 21.76
CA LEU A 76 28.50 -28.91 23.17
C LEU A 76 29.59 -29.97 23.41
N SER A 77 30.58 -29.64 24.25
CA SER A 77 31.62 -30.60 24.65
C SER A 77 31.06 -31.63 25.64
N LEU A 78 31.33 -32.90 25.37
CA LEU A 78 30.93 -34.03 26.21
C LEU A 78 32.00 -34.32 27.28
N PRO A 79 31.62 -34.88 28.44
CA PRO A 79 32.56 -35.37 29.45
C PRO A 79 33.59 -36.36 28.88
N GLN A 80 34.84 -36.29 29.37
CA GLN A 80 35.93 -37.18 28.92
C GLN A 80 35.63 -38.68 29.17
N SER A 81 34.79 -39.01 30.15
CA SER A 81 34.35 -40.38 30.44
C SER A 81 33.63 -41.04 29.27
N ILE A 82 32.86 -40.26 28.48
CA ILE A 82 32.05 -40.76 27.37
C ILE A 82 32.90 -40.99 26.11
N ARG A 83 34.06 -40.33 26.01
CA ARG A 83 34.95 -40.41 24.84
C ARG A 83 35.42 -41.84 24.54
N GLN A 84 35.55 -42.69 25.55
CA GLN A 84 35.95 -44.09 25.39
C GLN A 84 34.89 -44.94 24.65
N PHE A 85 33.64 -44.48 24.61
CA PHE A 85 32.50 -45.21 24.09
C PHE A 85 31.95 -44.63 22.77
N MET A 86 32.65 -43.68 22.13
CA MET A 86 32.15 -42.94 20.95
C MET A 86 31.66 -43.83 19.80
N ARG A 87 32.27 -45.01 19.60
CA ARG A 87 31.88 -45.96 18.54
C ARG A 87 30.62 -46.77 18.86
N THR A 88 30.10 -46.69 20.08
CA THR A 88 28.91 -47.42 20.55
C THR A 88 27.78 -46.49 20.95
N ILE A 89 27.87 -45.19 20.62
CA ILE A 89 26.84 -44.22 20.94
C ILE A 89 25.76 -44.25 19.87
N ALA A 90 24.50 -44.42 20.28
CA ALA A 90 23.33 -44.13 19.45
C ALA A 90 22.79 -42.75 19.81
N LEU A 91 22.23 -42.05 18.82
CA LEU A 91 21.76 -40.67 18.97
C LEU A 91 20.34 -40.52 18.44
N VAL A 92 19.51 -39.80 19.19
CA VAL A 92 18.21 -39.35 18.71
C VAL A 92 17.99 -37.89 19.10
N ALA A 93 17.53 -37.09 18.14
CA ALA A 93 17.20 -35.68 18.38
C ALA A 93 15.68 -35.48 18.41
N LEU A 94 15.21 -34.82 19.46
CA LEU A 94 13.83 -34.42 19.66
C LEU A 94 13.77 -32.89 19.65
N ASP A 95 12.95 -32.34 18.77
CA ASP A 95 12.71 -30.90 18.69
C ASP A 95 11.38 -30.60 19.40
N GLU A 96 11.41 -29.88 20.52
CA GLU A 96 10.18 -29.41 21.15
C GLU A 96 9.70 -28.12 20.48
N SER A 97 8.51 -28.18 19.87
CA SER A 97 7.83 -27.01 19.29
C SER A 97 6.90 -26.30 20.28
N ALA A 98 7.19 -26.35 21.58
CA ALA A 98 6.39 -25.67 22.59
C ALA A 98 6.94 -24.24 22.81
N ASP A 99 6.18 -23.24 22.35
CA ASP A 99 6.37 -21.80 22.64
C ASP A 99 7.73 -21.16 22.31
N LYS A 100 7.91 -20.77 21.04
CA LYS A 100 8.84 -19.71 20.54
C LYS A 100 10.33 -19.81 20.90
N ARG A 101 10.76 -20.80 21.69
CA ARG A 101 12.16 -21.13 21.97
C ARG A 101 12.41 -22.50 21.35
N HIS A 102 12.97 -22.54 20.15
CA HIS A 102 13.43 -23.79 19.54
C HIS A 102 14.57 -24.36 20.40
N THR A 103 14.24 -25.30 21.28
CA THR A 103 15.21 -26.10 22.02
C THR A 103 15.26 -27.47 21.38
N THR A 104 16.44 -27.82 20.88
CA THR A 104 16.71 -29.17 20.37
C THR A 104 17.29 -29.99 21.51
N GLU A 105 16.63 -31.08 21.84
CA GLU A 105 17.08 -32.05 22.83
C GLU A 105 17.69 -33.24 22.10
N VAL A 106 18.86 -33.69 22.56
CA VAL A 106 19.58 -34.81 21.97
C VAL A 106 19.80 -35.83 23.05
N PHE A 107 19.31 -37.04 22.84
CA PHE A 107 19.55 -38.17 23.70
C PHE A 107 20.67 -39.02 23.12
N LEU A 108 21.63 -39.35 23.96
CA LEU A 108 22.78 -40.19 23.62
C LEU A 108 22.82 -41.38 24.56
N SER A 109 23.04 -42.58 24.02
CA SER A 109 23.32 -43.75 24.85
C SER A 109 24.81 -44.01 24.93
N TYR A 110 25.27 -44.47 26.09
CA TYR A 110 26.61 -45.06 26.21
C TYR A 110 26.58 -46.27 27.16
N SER A 111 27.45 -47.24 26.91
CA SER A 111 27.46 -48.52 27.62
C SER A 111 28.83 -48.75 28.25
N PRO A 112 29.03 -48.40 29.53
CA PRO A 112 30.30 -48.61 30.23
C PRO A 112 30.52 -50.07 30.61
N TRP A 113 29.45 -50.86 30.74
CA TRP A 113 29.48 -52.31 31.00
C TRP A 113 28.81 -53.08 29.87
N SER A 114 29.05 -54.40 29.81
CA SER A 114 28.48 -55.27 28.76
C SER A 114 26.98 -55.52 28.89
N SER A 115 26.38 -55.28 30.06
CA SER A 115 24.97 -55.60 30.34
C SER A 115 24.01 -54.41 30.33
N ASN A 116 24.49 -53.20 30.67
CA ASN A 116 23.62 -52.04 30.91
C ASN A 116 24.06 -50.83 30.07
N SER A 117 23.07 -50.15 29.48
CA SER A 117 23.24 -48.84 28.84
C SER A 117 22.69 -47.71 29.71
N PHE A 118 23.36 -46.56 29.65
CA PHE A 118 22.91 -45.29 30.23
C PHE A 118 22.52 -44.31 29.13
N ILE A 119 21.57 -43.44 29.43
CA ILE A 119 21.03 -42.45 28.49
C ILE A 119 21.34 -41.06 29.05
N CYS A 120 21.95 -40.19 28.26
CA CYS A 120 22.15 -38.79 28.62
C CYS A 120 21.29 -37.89 27.74
N ARG A 121 20.80 -36.81 28.35
CA ARG A 121 20.05 -35.73 27.72
C ARG A 121 20.95 -34.52 27.56
N CYS A 122 21.15 -34.10 26.32
CA CYS A 122 21.83 -32.86 25.95
C CYS A 122 20.81 -31.86 25.45
N ILE A 123 20.80 -30.64 26.00
CA ILE A 123 19.84 -29.60 25.61
C ILE A 123 20.60 -28.47 24.93
N PHE A 124 20.21 -28.14 23.70
CA PHE A 124 20.70 -26.97 22.97
C PHE A 124 19.73 -25.79 23.15
N GLY A 125 19.93 -25.01 24.21
CA GLY A 125 19.17 -23.78 24.47
C GLY A 125 19.62 -22.59 23.61
N ALA A 126 18.84 -21.50 23.62
CA ALA A 126 19.17 -20.28 22.89
C ALA A 126 20.44 -19.58 23.39
N SER A 127 20.76 -19.70 24.69
CA SER A 127 21.91 -19.05 25.33
C SER A 127 22.89 -20.02 25.99
N ASN A 128 22.41 -21.15 26.53
CA ASN A 128 23.24 -22.16 27.20
C ASN A 128 22.91 -23.55 26.66
N SER A 129 23.94 -24.38 26.47
CA SER A 129 23.80 -25.81 26.27
C SER A 129 24.08 -26.54 27.59
N SER A 130 23.31 -27.60 27.88
CA SER A 130 23.46 -28.39 29.11
C SER A 130 23.56 -29.87 28.80
N PHE A 131 24.27 -30.58 29.68
CA PHE A 131 24.42 -32.02 29.68
C PHE A 131 23.85 -32.56 30.99
N LEU A 132 22.94 -33.54 30.91
CA LEU A 132 22.33 -34.21 32.04
C LEU A 132 22.36 -35.72 31.80
N GLU A 133 22.87 -36.49 32.75
CA GLU A 133 22.76 -37.95 32.72
C GLU A 133 21.42 -38.38 33.33
N LEU A 134 20.71 -39.28 32.67
CA LEU A 134 19.44 -39.82 33.17
C LEU A 134 19.72 -41.15 33.89
N ASP A 135 19.19 -41.29 35.10
CA ASP A 135 19.28 -42.51 35.92
C ASP A 135 18.28 -43.58 35.44
N VAL A 136 18.33 -43.93 34.14
CA VAL A 136 17.45 -44.94 33.53
C VAL A 136 18.34 -46.08 33.00
N PRO A 137 18.65 -47.09 33.83
CA PRO A 137 19.42 -48.24 33.38
C PRO A 137 18.55 -49.12 32.49
N VAL A 138 19.00 -49.34 31.25
CA VAL A 138 18.34 -50.28 30.34
C VAL A 138 19.18 -51.55 30.24
N GLU A 139 18.57 -52.69 30.52
CA GLU A 139 19.17 -54.02 30.38
C GLU A 139 19.16 -54.46 28.90
N GLY A 140 20.25 -55.09 28.45
CA GLY A 140 20.38 -55.62 27.09
C GLY A 140 21.70 -55.27 26.37
N GLY A 141 22.66 -54.69 27.09
CA GLY A 141 23.96 -54.28 26.56
C GLY A 141 23.92 -52.95 25.84
N ARG A 142 24.70 -52.78 24.77
CA ARG A 142 24.75 -51.51 23.99
C ARG A 142 23.49 -51.30 23.16
N VAL A 143 23.09 -50.05 22.97
CA VAL A 143 22.05 -49.68 22.01
C VAL A 143 22.61 -49.75 20.59
N LEU A 144 21.91 -50.42 19.67
CA LEU A 144 22.25 -50.51 18.25
C LEU A 144 21.77 -49.28 17.48
N GLU A 145 20.51 -48.90 17.65
CA GLU A 145 19.92 -47.72 17.01
C GLU A 145 18.77 -47.15 17.86
N MET A 146 18.58 -45.84 17.78
CA MET A 146 17.44 -45.12 18.36
C MET A 146 16.68 -44.38 17.25
N CYS A 147 15.37 -44.47 17.23
CA CYS A 147 14.53 -43.77 16.27
C CYS A 147 13.38 -43.03 16.95
N ARG A 148 13.11 -41.80 16.50
CA ARG A 148 11.99 -41.00 17.00
C ARG A 148 10.73 -41.28 16.21
N SER A 149 9.59 -41.30 16.89
CA SER A 149 8.28 -41.33 16.25
C SER A 149 8.07 -40.07 15.38
N PRO A 150 7.27 -40.14 14.30
CA PRO A 150 7.04 -38.99 13.43
C PRO A 150 6.36 -37.79 14.11
N THR A 151 5.65 -38.02 15.22
CA THR A 151 5.08 -36.96 16.07
C THR A 151 6.02 -36.44 17.16
N GLY A 152 7.18 -37.07 17.35
CA GLY A 152 8.16 -36.72 18.38
C GLY A 152 7.74 -37.09 19.82
N ARG A 153 6.63 -37.81 20.00
CA ARG A 153 6.10 -38.16 21.33
C ARG A 153 6.74 -39.39 21.96
N ALA A 154 7.16 -40.33 21.13
CA ALA A 154 7.81 -41.57 21.52
C ALA A 154 9.15 -41.76 20.81
N VAL A 155 10.04 -42.53 21.43
CA VAL A 155 11.32 -43.00 20.89
C VAL A 155 11.36 -44.51 21.04
N ALA A 156 11.81 -45.22 20.02
CA ALA A 156 12.08 -46.65 20.09
C ALA A 156 13.58 -46.88 19.95
N PHE A 157 14.11 -47.91 20.61
CA PHE A 157 15.51 -48.29 20.51
C PHE A 157 15.71 -49.79 20.63
N MET A 158 16.69 -50.30 19.89
CA MET A 158 17.04 -51.72 19.87
C MET A 158 18.37 -51.95 20.59
N MET A 159 18.41 -52.98 21.44
CA MET A 159 19.58 -53.39 22.21
C MET A 159 20.38 -54.49 21.51
N LEU A 160 21.63 -54.71 21.95
CA LEU A 160 22.53 -55.72 21.40
C LEU A 160 22.00 -57.15 21.54
N ASP A 161 21.24 -57.42 22.60
CA ASP A 161 20.60 -58.71 22.88
C ASP A 161 19.31 -58.95 22.06
N GLY A 162 18.95 -58.04 21.16
CA GLY A 162 17.73 -58.10 20.36
C GLY A 162 16.48 -57.56 21.07
N SER A 163 16.60 -57.04 22.30
CA SER A 163 15.48 -56.40 23.02
C SER A 163 15.11 -55.06 22.39
N VAL A 164 13.83 -54.87 22.04
CA VAL A 164 13.29 -53.61 21.52
C VAL A 164 12.49 -52.90 22.62
N TYR A 165 12.84 -51.66 22.90
CA TYR A 165 12.19 -50.81 23.89
C TYR A 165 11.48 -49.63 23.22
N SER A 166 10.41 -49.16 23.85
CA SER A 166 9.70 -47.92 23.53
C SER A 166 9.69 -47.02 24.76
N THR A 167 9.80 -45.72 24.56
CA THR A 167 9.77 -44.71 25.62
C THR A 167 9.07 -43.46 25.15
N ASN A 168 8.59 -42.63 26.09
CA ASN A 168 8.14 -41.28 25.81
C ASN A 168 9.32 -40.33 25.49
N SER A 169 9.01 -39.11 25.03
CA SER A 169 9.99 -38.08 24.66
C SER A 169 10.94 -37.66 25.79
N GLY A 170 10.53 -37.82 27.05
CA GLY A 170 11.32 -37.45 28.23
C GLY A 170 12.14 -38.59 28.84
N PHE A 171 12.10 -39.81 28.28
CA PHE A 171 12.73 -41.00 28.84
C PHE A 171 12.28 -41.35 30.28
N SER A 172 11.06 -40.94 30.67
CA SER A 172 10.56 -41.22 32.03
C SER A 172 9.89 -42.58 32.16
N GLU A 173 9.32 -43.09 31.07
CA GLU A 173 8.63 -44.37 31.01
C GLU A 173 9.26 -45.22 29.90
N VAL A 174 10.05 -46.22 30.29
CA VAL A 174 10.68 -47.16 29.36
C VAL A 174 9.97 -48.50 29.45
N SER A 175 9.36 -48.92 28.35
CA SER A 175 8.65 -50.20 28.22
C SER A 175 9.40 -51.14 27.26
N LEU A 176 9.64 -52.38 27.69
CA LEU A 176 10.12 -53.45 26.82
C LEU A 176 8.95 -53.90 25.92
N LEU A 177 9.12 -53.84 24.60
CA LEU A 177 8.13 -54.34 23.65
C LEU A 177 8.28 -55.84 23.46
N ARG A 178 9.44 -56.28 22.99
CA ARG A 178 9.73 -57.69 22.72
C ARG A 178 11.23 -57.96 22.65
N ARG A 179 11.64 -59.19 22.93
CA ARG A 179 12.97 -59.71 22.57
C ARG A 179 12.90 -60.40 21.21
N THR A 180 13.71 -59.93 20.28
CA THR A 180 13.81 -60.47 18.92
C THR A 180 15.03 -61.39 18.81
N ASP A 181 15.02 -62.31 17.85
CA ASP A 181 16.17 -63.19 17.55
C ASP A 181 17.23 -62.49 16.68
N THR A 182 17.16 -61.16 16.55
CA THR A 182 18.01 -60.38 15.66
C THR A 182 19.42 -60.29 16.23
N THR A 183 20.40 -60.73 15.44
CA THR A 183 21.82 -60.56 15.76
C THR A 183 22.33 -59.21 15.26
N PRO A 184 23.36 -58.62 15.90
CA PRO A 184 23.91 -57.33 15.49
C PRO A 184 24.48 -57.31 14.06
N GLU A 185 24.85 -58.47 13.51
CA GLU A 185 25.35 -58.59 12.14
C GLU A 185 24.21 -58.60 11.10
N SER A 186 23.04 -59.09 11.50
CA SER A 186 21.85 -59.13 10.66
C SER A 186 21.06 -57.82 10.67
N PHE A 187 21.18 -57.02 11.73
CA PHE A 187 20.48 -55.74 11.86
C PHE A 187 21.00 -54.70 10.86
N VAL A 188 20.08 -54.03 10.15
CA VAL A 188 20.43 -52.96 9.19
C VAL A 188 19.97 -51.59 9.67
N GLN A 189 18.68 -51.44 9.95
CA GLN A 189 18.06 -50.16 10.27
C GLN A 189 16.74 -50.37 11.02
N MET A 190 16.38 -49.44 11.91
CA MET A 190 15.09 -49.37 12.59
C MET A 190 14.45 -47.99 12.43
N THR A 191 13.14 -47.97 12.17
CA THR A 191 12.38 -46.74 12.05
C THR A 191 10.92 -46.91 12.48
N TRP A 192 10.13 -45.85 12.44
CA TRP A 192 8.71 -45.89 12.73
C TRP A 192 7.89 -45.95 11.44
N CYS A 193 6.86 -46.80 11.43
CA CYS A 193 5.80 -46.82 10.44
C CYS A 193 4.55 -46.18 11.07
N GLY A 194 4.35 -44.88 10.84
CA GLY A 194 3.35 -44.11 11.59
C GLY A 194 3.73 -43.96 13.07
N ASN A 195 2.74 -43.79 13.96
CA ASN A 195 3.00 -43.57 15.40
C ASN A 195 2.83 -44.80 16.28
N HIS A 196 2.33 -45.92 15.72
CA HIS A 196 1.95 -47.10 16.50
C HIS A 196 2.74 -48.35 16.13
N CYS A 197 3.54 -48.31 15.07
CA CYS A 197 4.32 -49.46 14.61
C CYS A 197 5.80 -49.09 14.50
N VAL A 198 6.66 -49.92 15.07
CA VAL A 198 8.11 -49.88 14.87
C VAL A 198 8.44 -50.90 13.78
N ALA A 199 9.24 -50.49 12.81
CA ALA A 199 9.67 -51.30 11.68
C ALA A 199 11.19 -51.45 11.71
N TYR A 200 11.71 -52.68 11.65
CA TYR A 200 13.16 -52.91 11.58
C TYR A 200 13.51 -53.87 10.44
N LEU A 201 14.63 -53.58 9.78
CA LEU A 201 15.14 -54.31 8.63
C LEU A 201 16.26 -55.25 9.06
N GLN A 202 16.12 -56.52 8.70
CA GLN A 202 17.08 -57.58 8.99
C GLN A 202 17.57 -58.21 7.68
N ARG A 203 18.87 -58.40 7.54
CA ARG A 203 19.48 -59.19 6.47
C ARG A 203 19.36 -60.67 6.78
N MET A 204 18.81 -61.40 5.83
CA MET A 204 18.69 -62.85 5.88
C MET A 204 19.73 -63.45 4.93
N GLN A 205 20.46 -64.45 5.42
CA GLN A 205 21.32 -65.27 4.59
C GLN A 205 20.66 -66.64 4.48
N TYR A 206 20.05 -66.94 3.34
CA TYR A 206 19.55 -68.28 3.07
C TYR A 206 20.73 -69.17 2.68
N GLY A 207 21.28 -69.88 3.66
CA GLY A 207 22.21 -70.97 3.37
C GLY A 207 21.45 -72.14 2.76
N SER A 208 21.63 -72.42 1.47
CA SER A 208 21.24 -73.70 0.91
C SER A 208 22.07 -74.80 1.58
N ALA A 209 21.45 -75.60 2.44
CA ALA A 209 22.07 -76.75 3.11
C ALA A 209 22.35 -77.94 2.17
N SER A 210 22.47 -77.69 0.86
CA SER A 210 22.94 -78.66 -0.13
C SER A 210 24.09 -78.03 -0.89
N GLY A 211 25.29 -78.51 -0.61
CA GLY A 211 26.48 -78.12 -1.35
C GLY A 211 26.32 -78.50 -2.82
N GLU A 212 26.20 -77.49 -3.67
CA GLU A 212 26.89 -77.31 -4.95
C GLU A 212 26.42 -75.96 -5.51
N GLY A 213 27.36 -75.21 -6.07
CA GLY A 213 27.25 -73.75 -6.14
C GLY A 213 26.06 -73.22 -6.94
N GLU A 214 25.22 -72.45 -6.28
CA GLU A 214 24.32 -71.46 -6.86
C GLU A 214 24.33 -70.22 -5.97
N CYS A 215 24.13 -69.04 -6.55
CA CYS A 215 24.36 -67.73 -5.95
C CYS A 215 23.71 -67.58 -4.57
N GLU A 216 24.47 -67.07 -3.58
CA GLU A 216 23.92 -66.66 -2.29
C GLU A 216 22.88 -65.55 -2.52
N GLU A 217 21.60 -65.90 -2.48
CA GLU A 217 20.50 -64.93 -2.54
C GLU A 217 20.41 -64.22 -1.19
N TYR A 218 21.08 -63.06 -1.11
CA TYR A 218 20.93 -62.15 0.01
C TYR A 218 19.62 -61.37 -0.13
N SER A 219 18.75 -61.46 0.86
CA SER A 219 17.51 -60.67 0.93
C SER A 219 17.39 -60.00 2.29
N CYS A 220 16.54 -58.99 2.34
CA CYS A 220 16.14 -58.33 3.58
C CYS A 220 14.72 -58.77 3.95
N SER A 221 14.48 -58.93 5.25
CA SER A 221 13.14 -59.09 5.81
C SER A 221 12.83 -57.88 6.69
N LEU A 222 11.67 -57.29 6.50
CA LEU A 222 11.18 -56.18 7.31
C LEU A 222 10.18 -56.72 8.34
N PHE A 223 10.46 -56.48 9.61
CA PHE A 223 9.60 -56.85 10.71
C PHE A 223 8.83 -55.63 11.21
N LEU A 224 7.53 -55.81 11.44
CA LEU A 224 6.61 -54.78 11.90
C LEU A 224 6.11 -55.17 13.30
N MET A 225 6.29 -54.29 14.27
CA MET A 225 5.90 -54.50 15.66
C MET A 225 4.95 -53.39 16.10
N ASN A 226 3.74 -53.76 16.48
CA ASN A 226 2.78 -52.84 17.07
C ASN A 226 3.19 -52.52 18.51
N VAL A 227 3.29 -51.24 18.85
CA VAL A 227 3.67 -50.77 20.19
C VAL A 227 2.56 -51.03 21.21
N ASP A 228 1.30 -50.95 20.80
CA ASP A 228 0.13 -51.15 21.66
C ASP A 228 -0.15 -52.65 21.90
N GLU A 229 0.17 -53.49 20.90
CA GLU A 229 0.01 -54.95 20.94
C GLU A 229 1.31 -55.64 20.48
N PRO A 230 2.34 -55.72 21.32
CA PRO A 230 3.66 -56.20 20.91
C PRO A 230 3.69 -57.67 20.53
N ASP A 231 2.66 -58.46 20.87
CA ASP A 231 2.49 -59.87 20.48
C ASP A 231 2.04 -60.02 19.01
N ASN A 232 1.45 -58.97 18.44
CA ASN A 232 1.01 -58.93 17.05
C ASN A 232 2.12 -58.34 16.16
N SER A 233 3.04 -59.20 15.72
CA SER A 233 4.13 -58.84 14.81
C SER A 233 3.91 -59.45 13.43
N ASP A 234 4.14 -58.67 12.39
CA ASP A 234 4.10 -59.14 11.00
C ASP A 234 5.50 -59.05 10.37
N CYS A 235 5.75 -59.83 9.32
CA CYS A 235 6.99 -59.77 8.58
C CYS A 235 6.77 -59.80 7.07
N ILE A 236 7.53 -58.97 6.38
CA ILE A 236 7.58 -58.93 4.92
C ILE A 236 8.94 -59.51 4.51
N SER A 237 8.92 -60.71 3.92
CA SER A 237 10.10 -61.37 3.36
C SER A 237 10.44 -60.82 1.97
N ASP A 238 11.64 -61.17 1.48
CA ASP A 238 12.05 -61.00 0.08
C ASP A 238 12.19 -59.55 -0.38
N LEU A 239 12.52 -58.63 0.53
CA LEU A 239 12.94 -57.29 0.15
C LEU A 239 14.36 -57.31 -0.43
N PRO A 240 14.68 -56.39 -1.35
CA PRO A 240 16.04 -56.28 -1.89
C PRO A 240 17.09 -56.07 -0.79
N PHE A 241 18.27 -56.66 -0.97
CA PHE A 241 19.38 -56.57 0.00
C PHE A 241 19.84 -55.15 0.32
N ASP A 242 19.67 -54.23 -0.62
CA ASP A 242 20.03 -52.82 -0.52
C ASP A 242 18.87 -51.93 -0.01
N GLY A 243 17.84 -52.54 0.57
CA GLY A 243 16.69 -51.85 1.17
C GLY A 243 17.11 -50.81 2.22
N CYS A 244 16.52 -49.62 2.13
CA CYS A 244 16.62 -48.55 3.12
C CYS A 244 15.22 -48.06 3.51
N LEU A 245 15.05 -47.73 4.79
CA LEU A 245 13.77 -47.27 5.34
C LEU A 245 13.79 -45.74 5.50
N LEU A 246 12.76 -45.07 4.98
CA LEU A 246 12.51 -43.64 5.25
C LEU A 246 11.19 -43.47 6.00
N PRO A 247 11.21 -42.95 7.23
CA PRO A 247 9.98 -42.74 8.00
C PRO A 247 9.19 -41.55 7.48
N GLU A 248 7.88 -41.75 7.36
CA GLU A 248 6.90 -40.70 7.14
C GLU A 248 5.84 -40.72 8.25
N LYS A 249 4.94 -39.72 8.27
CA LYS A 249 3.97 -39.60 9.36
C LYS A 249 2.91 -40.68 9.38
N ASP A 250 2.55 -41.17 8.20
CA ASP A 250 1.46 -42.12 8.01
C ASP A 250 1.95 -43.50 7.54
N GLY A 251 3.26 -43.68 7.35
CA GLY A 251 3.87 -44.93 6.88
C GLY A 251 5.40 -44.87 6.82
N VAL A 252 5.98 -45.83 6.10
CA VAL A 252 7.42 -45.92 5.83
C VAL A 252 7.66 -46.26 4.35
N TRP A 253 8.59 -45.56 3.73
CA TRP A 253 9.07 -45.90 2.39
C TRP A 253 10.20 -46.92 2.48
N VAL A 254 10.12 -47.99 1.70
CA VAL A 254 11.20 -48.96 1.50
C VAL A 254 11.79 -48.71 0.12
N LEU A 255 13.01 -48.20 0.10
CA LEU A 255 13.75 -47.86 -1.13
C LEU A 255 14.81 -48.92 -1.40
N SER A 256 14.86 -49.39 -2.65
CA SER A 256 15.97 -50.15 -3.23
C SER A 256 16.36 -49.50 -4.56
N ARG A 257 17.49 -49.89 -5.15
CA ARG A 257 17.90 -49.44 -6.49
C ARG A 257 16.82 -49.67 -7.56
N GLU A 258 16.01 -50.72 -7.42
CA GLU A 258 15.09 -51.17 -8.48
C GLU A 258 13.61 -51.03 -8.09
N SER A 259 13.29 -50.90 -6.80
CA SER A 259 11.91 -50.91 -6.31
C SER A 259 11.67 -49.90 -5.20
N LEU A 260 10.48 -49.32 -5.21
CA LEU A 260 9.96 -48.43 -4.18
C LEU A 260 8.63 -48.98 -3.64
N TYR A 261 8.59 -49.30 -2.35
CA TYR A 261 7.37 -49.72 -1.67
C TYR A 261 6.95 -48.70 -0.62
N PHE A 262 5.65 -48.45 -0.51
CA PHE A 262 5.06 -47.71 0.60
C PHE A 262 4.35 -48.66 1.53
N LEU A 263 4.71 -48.63 2.80
CA LEU A 263 4.06 -49.42 3.84
C LEU A 263 3.34 -48.48 4.79
N GLN A 264 2.07 -48.74 5.03
CA GLN A 264 1.23 -47.93 5.90
C GLN A 264 0.36 -48.85 6.74
N ILE A 265 0.17 -48.48 8.00
CA ILE A 265 -0.82 -49.12 8.86
C ILE A 265 -2.20 -48.88 8.24
N ALA A 266 -2.92 -49.95 7.91
CA ALA A 266 -4.21 -49.88 7.23
C ALA A 266 -5.17 -48.92 7.97
N PRO A 267 -5.55 -47.77 7.38
CA PRO A 267 -6.40 -46.80 8.06
C PRO A 267 -7.80 -47.35 8.30
N LEU A 268 -8.47 -46.90 9.38
CA LEU A 268 -9.80 -47.38 9.75
C LEU A 268 -10.84 -47.26 8.61
N ALA A 269 -10.78 -46.19 7.81
CA ALA A 269 -11.67 -46.01 6.66
C ALA A 269 -11.47 -47.11 5.60
N VAL A 270 -10.21 -47.45 5.29
CA VAL A 270 -9.85 -48.52 4.34
C VAL A 270 -10.28 -49.87 4.90
N GLN A 271 -10.04 -50.12 6.19
CA GLN A 271 -10.49 -51.37 6.85
C GLN A 271 -12.02 -51.53 6.79
N ARG A 272 -12.77 -50.47 7.10
CA ARG A 272 -14.25 -50.50 7.07
C ARG A 272 -14.80 -50.77 5.68
N VAL A 273 -14.12 -50.32 4.63
CA VAL A 273 -14.56 -50.43 3.23
C VAL A 273 -14.12 -51.76 2.59
N PHE A 274 -12.88 -52.18 2.82
CA PHE A 274 -12.25 -53.30 2.09
C PHE A 274 -12.00 -54.56 2.90
N SER A 275 -12.15 -54.55 4.24
CA SER A 275 -11.93 -55.78 5.01
C SER A 275 -12.93 -56.88 4.63
N VAL A 276 -12.42 -58.11 4.55
CA VAL A 276 -13.21 -59.27 4.17
C VAL A 276 -14.26 -59.54 5.25
N GLY A 277 -15.54 -59.56 4.87
CA GLY A 277 -16.65 -59.75 5.81
C GLY A 277 -17.04 -58.51 6.62
N SER A 278 -16.53 -57.32 6.25
CA SER A 278 -16.93 -56.06 6.88
C SER A 278 -18.45 -55.86 6.79
N ARG A 279 -19.05 -55.50 7.94
CA ARG A 279 -20.46 -55.08 8.04
C ARG A 279 -20.61 -53.57 8.25
N ALA A 280 -19.52 -52.81 8.11
CA ALA A 280 -19.55 -51.36 8.21
C ALA A 280 -20.35 -50.73 7.06
N ALA A 281 -20.89 -49.54 7.30
CA ALA A 281 -21.75 -48.84 6.34
C ALA A 281 -21.02 -48.56 5.01
N GLY A 282 -19.72 -48.28 5.05
CA GLY A 282 -18.87 -48.10 3.86
C GLY A 282 -18.82 -49.35 2.96
N ALA A 283 -18.50 -50.53 3.51
CA ALA A 283 -18.49 -51.78 2.76
C ALA A 283 -19.89 -52.14 2.21
N MET A 284 -20.94 -51.92 3.01
CA MET A 284 -22.31 -52.15 2.57
C MET A 284 -22.70 -51.24 1.39
N LEU A 285 -22.23 -50.00 1.37
CA LEU A 285 -22.46 -49.07 0.25
C LEU A 285 -21.69 -49.49 -1.01
N VAL A 286 -20.45 -49.97 -0.88
CA VAL A 286 -19.69 -50.54 -2.02
C VAL A 286 -20.42 -51.75 -2.60
N ALA A 287 -20.83 -52.70 -1.75
CA ALA A 287 -21.58 -53.88 -2.18
C ALA A 287 -22.93 -53.49 -2.83
N THR A 288 -23.63 -52.50 -2.26
CA THR A 288 -24.88 -51.96 -2.83
C THR A 288 -24.64 -51.37 -4.22
N TYR A 289 -23.54 -50.65 -4.43
CA TYR A 289 -23.19 -50.09 -5.73
C TYR A 289 -22.82 -51.19 -6.73
N ASP A 290 -22.10 -52.22 -6.31
CA ASP A 290 -21.74 -53.34 -7.19
C ASP A 290 -23.01 -54.09 -7.65
N GLU A 291 -23.94 -54.40 -6.75
CA GLU A 291 -25.25 -55.00 -7.10
C GLU A 291 -26.12 -54.08 -7.97
N PHE A 292 -25.98 -52.76 -7.79
CA PHE A 292 -26.65 -51.80 -8.66
C PHE A 292 -26.07 -51.82 -10.08
N MET A 293 -24.75 -51.94 -10.22
CA MET A 293 -24.08 -52.00 -11.51
C MET A 293 -24.33 -53.33 -12.26
N THR A 294 -24.59 -54.42 -11.54
CA THR A 294 -25.02 -55.70 -12.13
C THR A 294 -26.50 -55.71 -12.49
N GLY A 295 -27.28 -54.75 -11.99
CA GLY A 295 -28.71 -54.60 -12.28
C GLY A 295 -29.63 -55.43 -11.38
N ASP A 296 -29.14 -55.91 -10.25
CA ASP A 296 -29.93 -56.72 -9.33
C ASP A 296 -30.86 -55.85 -8.45
N ALA A 297 -32.07 -56.35 -8.19
CA ALA A 297 -33.06 -55.65 -7.36
C ALA A 297 -32.67 -55.65 -5.87
N SER A 298 -31.72 -56.51 -5.47
CA SER A 298 -31.19 -56.59 -4.11
C SER A 298 -30.56 -55.27 -3.64
N ALA A 299 -29.97 -54.49 -4.56
CA ALA A 299 -29.36 -53.19 -4.28
C ALA A 299 -30.36 -52.19 -3.63
N VAL A 300 -31.61 -52.15 -4.10
CA VAL A 300 -32.63 -51.26 -3.54
C VAL A 300 -32.96 -51.62 -2.08
N ARG A 301 -33.01 -52.92 -1.78
CA ARG A 301 -33.22 -53.39 -0.40
C ARG A 301 -32.05 -53.03 0.50
N MET A 302 -30.82 -53.21 0.02
CA MET A 302 -29.61 -52.86 0.76
C MET A 302 -29.53 -51.35 1.04
N LEU A 303 -29.88 -50.53 0.04
CA LEU A 303 -29.94 -49.08 0.18
C LEU A 303 -30.98 -48.62 1.21
N ARG A 304 -32.20 -49.17 1.18
CA ARG A 304 -33.24 -48.86 2.19
C ARG A 304 -32.80 -49.23 3.60
N ASN A 305 -32.07 -50.34 3.76
CA ASN A 305 -31.52 -50.72 5.06
C ASN A 305 -30.49 -49.70 5.58
N LEU A 306 -29.69 -49.12 4.67
CA LEU A 306 -28.74 -48.05 5.00
C LEU A 306 -29.45 -46.72 5.32
N GLU A 307 -30.55 -46.40 4.63
CA GLU A 307 -31.36 -45.20 4.91
C GLU A 307 -32.10 -45.29 6.26
N HIS A 308 -32.63 -46.45 6.62
CA HIS A 308 -33.32 -46.65 7.90
C HIS A 308 -32.40 -46.51 9.11
N THR A 309 -31.09 -46.73 8.92
CA THR A 309 -30.10 -46.60 9.99
C THR A 309 -29.62 -45.15 10.05
N SER A 310 -30.11 -44.39 11.04
CA SER A 310 -29.82 -42.95 11.18
C SER A 310 -28.32 -42.65 11.09
N GLY A 311 -27.91 -41.87 10.09
CA GLY A 311 -26.53 -41.41 9.91
C GLY A 311 -25.58 -42.41 9.23
N ALA A 312 -25.96 -43.67 9.03
CA ALA A 312 -25.09 -44.69 8.44
C ALA A 312 -24.68 -44.35 6.99
N LEU A 313 -25.60 -43.75 6.22
CA LEU A 313 -25.30 -43.35 4.84
C LEU A 313 -24.29 -42.18 4.78
N VAL A 314 -24.33 -41.27 5.76
CA VAL A 314 -23.35 -40.17 5.87
C VAL A 314 -21.97 -40.73 6.21
N GLU A 315 -21.89 -41.66 7.17
CA GLU A 315 -20.65 -42.35 7.52
C GLU A 315 -20.11 -43.18 6.35
N ALA A 316 -20.98 -43.90 5.62
CA ALA A 316 -20.57 -44.69 4.46
C ALA A 316 -19.96 -43.84 3.34
N VAL A 317 -20.58 -42.68 3.05
CA VAL A 317 -20.05 -41.73 2.06
C VAL A 317 -18.73 -41.15 2.54
N ALA A 318 -18.62 -40.78 3.83
CA ALA A 318 -17.39 -40.26 4.40
C ALA A 318 -16.25 -41.30 4.37
N ASP A 319 -16.53 -42.54 4.74
CA ASP A 319 -15.58 -43.67 4.70
C ASP A 319 -15.09 -43.93 3.27
N CYS A 320 -15.98 -43.91 2.26
CA CYS A 320 -15.59 -44.07 0.85
C CYS A 320 -14.72 -42.91 0.35
N VAL A 321 -15.03 -41.67 0.75
CA VAL A 321 -14.22 -40.49 0.39
C VAL A 321 -12.86 -40.53 1.07
N ALA A 322 -12.80 -40.91 2.35
CA ALA A 322 -11.55 -41.06 3.08
C ALA A 322 -10.69 -42.21 2.53
N ALA A 323 -11.30 -43.38 2.27
CA ALA A 323 -10.63 -44.53 1.66
C ALA A 323 -10.02 -44.17 0.29
N ALA A 324 -10.72 -43.38 -0.53
CA ALA A 324 -10.17 -42.89 -1.80
C ALA A 324 -8.89 -42.05 -1.62
N GLY A 325 -8.73 -41.39 -0.48
CA GLY A 325 -7.53 -40.62 -0.14
C GLY A 325 -6.29 -41.48 0.10
N PHE A 326 -6.45 -42.70 0.61
CA PHE A 326 -5.32 -43.59 0.92
C PHE A 326 -4.87 -44.43 -0.27
N GLU A 327 -5.74 -44.65 -1.25
CA GLU A 327 -5.40 -45.41 -2.45
C GLU A 327 -4.42 -44.69 -3.40
N PHE A 328 -3.51 -45.45 -4.01
CA PHE A 328 -2.60 -44.92 -5.04
C PHE A 328 -3.13 -45.13 -6.47
N ASP A 329 -3.92 -46.18 -6.72
CA ASP A 329 -4.47 -46.46 -8.04
C ASP A 329 -5.60 -45.49 -8.43
N ALA A 330 -5.44 -44.82 -9.57
CA ALA A 330 -6.41 -43.88 -10.09
C ALA A 330 -7.75 -44.53 -10.47
N ALA A 331 -7.77 -45.83 -10.84
CA ALA A 331 -9.03 -46.52 -11.14
C ALA A 331 -9.84 -46.78 -9.86
N GLN A 332 -9.21 -47.29 -8.79
CA GLN A 332 -9.86 -47.45 -7.48
C GLN A 332 -10.32 -46.13 -6.88
N GLN A 333 -9.50 -45.07 -6.92
CA GLN A 333 -9.89 -43.74 -6.46
C GLN A 333 -11.17 -43.24 -7.16
N LYS A 334 -11.23 -43.36 -8.50
CA LYS A 334 -12.42 -42.97 -9.29
C LYS A 334 -13.63 -43.83 -8.93
N ARG A 335 -13.45 -45.13 -8.70
CA ARG A 335 -14.52 -46.05 -8.29
C ARG A 335 -15.10 -45.63 -6.93
N LEU A 336 -14.26 -45.43 -5.92
CA LEU A 336 -14.69 -45.01 -4.59
C LEU A 336 -15.40 -43.65 -4.60
N LEU A 337 -14.91 -42.68 -5.39
CA LEU A 337 -15.59 -41.39 -5.56
C LEU A 337 -16.94 -41.52 -6.29
N ARG A 338 -17.09 -42.46 -7.24
CA ARG A 338 -18.40 -42.74 -7.88
C ARG A 338 -19.38 -43.34 -6.88
N ILE A 339 -18.91 -44.26 -6.04
CA ILE A 339 -19.70 -44.90 -4.98
C ILE A 339 -20.15 -43.85 -3.96
N ALA A 340 -19.25 -42.97 -3.52
CA ALA A 340 -19.58 -41.85 -2.65
C ALA A 340 -20.58 -40.88 -3.30
N ALA A 341 -20.43 -40.58 -4.59
CA ALA A 341 -21.38 -39.74 -5.33
C ALA A 341 -22.76 -40.41 -5.45
N PHE A 342 -22.81 -41.73 -5.64
CA PHE A 342 -24.04 -42.53 -5.63
C PHE A 342 -24.72 -42.45 -4.25
N GLY A 343 -24.01 -42.74 -3.15
CA GLY A 343 -24.57 -42.64 -1.80
C GLY A 343 -25.07 -41.23 -1.45
N ARG A 344 -24.40 -40.19 -1.93
CA ARG A 344 -24.82 -38.80 -1.75
C ARG A 344 -26.16 -38.48 -2.42
N THR A 345 -26.53 -39.14 -3.52
CA THR A 345 -27.83 -38.88 -4.17
C THR A 345 -29.03 -39.24 -3.28
N PHE A 346 -28.83 -40.14 -2.32
CA PHE A 346 -29.86 -40.63 -1.39
C PHE A 346 -29.78 -39.97 -0.01
N CYS A 347 -28.82 -39.06 0.22
CA CYS A 347 -28.65 -38.36 1.49
C CYS A 347 -28.54 -36.85 1.30
N SER A 348 -29.57 -36.12 1.74
CA SER A 348 -29.59 -34.65 1.72
C SER A 348 -28.68 -33.99 2.75
N LEU A 349 -28.25 -34.73 3.79
CA LEU A 349 -27.42 -34.24 4.88
C LEU A 349 -25.90 -34.38 4.61
N CYS A 350 -25.51 -35.01 3.51
CA CYS A 350 -24.09 -35.19 3.17
C CYS A 350 -23.43 -33.88 2.77
N ASP A 351 -22.35 -33.52 3.46
CA ASP A 351 -21.54 -32.38 3.10
C ASP A 351 -20.83 -32.61 1.75
N SER A 352 -21.05 -31.69 0.81
CA SER A 352 -20.40 -31.74 -0.51
C SER A 352 -18.97 -31.18 -0.48
N SER A 353 -18.60 -30.46 0.58
CA SER A 353 -17.30 -29.81 0.70
C SER A 353 -16.15 -30.82 0.81
N SER A 354 -16.28 -31.85 1.65
CA SER A 354 -15.29 -32.90 1.85
C SER A 354 -15.02 -33.71 0.58
N PHE A 355 -16.09 -34.06 -0.15
CA PHE A 355 -16.03 -34.75 -1.43
C PHE A 355 -15.30 -33.91 -2.49
N MET A 356 -15.63 -32.62 -2.61
CA MET A 356 -14.98 -31.72 -3.56
C MET A 356 -13.51 -31.50 -3.21
N ALA A 357 -13.19 -31.31 -1.93
CA ALA A 357 -11.83 -31.13 -1.45
C ALA A 357 -10.96 -32.37 -1.74
N MET A 358 -11.46 -33.56 -1.41
CA MET A 358 -10.75 -34.81 -1.71
C MET A 358 -10.58 -35.01 -3.22
N SER A 359 -11.62 -34.76 -4.02
CA SER A 359 -11.53 -34.85 -5.48
C SER A 359 -10.46 -33.92 -6.06
N LYS A 360 -10.35 -32.70 -5.54
CA LYS A 360 -9.30 -31.73 -5.93
C LYS A 360 -7.92 -32.23 -5.51
N ARG A 361 -7.74 -32.68 -4.26
CA ARG A 361 -6.46 -33.22 -3.77
C ARG A 361 -6.00 -34.43 -4.56
N LEU A 362 -6.89 -35.38 -4.86
CA LEU A 362 -6.56 -36.56 -5.66
C LEU A 362 -6.15 -36.20 -7.09
N ARG A 363 -6.81 -35.21 -7.71
CA ARG A 363 -6.36 -34.70 -9.01
C ARG A 363 -4.95 -34.17 -8.94
N VAL A 364 -4.64 -33.34 -7.94
CA VAL A 364 -3.29 -32.79 -7.73
C VAL A 364 -2.30 -33.93 -7.52
N ARG A 365 -2.51 -34.82 -6.54
CA ARG A 365 -1.62 -35.95 -6.23
C ARG A 365 -1.36 -36.85 -7.43
N ASN A 366 -2.38 -37.18 -8.22
CA ASN A 366 -2.19 -37.99 -9.41
C ASN A 366 -1.36 -37.30 -10.48
N HIS A 367 -1.49 -35.97 -10.67
CA HIS A 367 -0.65 -35.24 -11.62
C HIS A 367 0.79 -35.11 -11.13
N LEU A 368 1.02 -34.96 -9.82
CA LEU A 368 2.37 -34.86 -9.25
C LEU A 368 3.19 -36.15 -9.44
N ARG A 369 2.51 -37.31 -9.49
CA ARG A 369 3.12 -38.62 -9.73
C ARG A 369 3.52 -38.88 -11.18
N LEU A 370 2.95 -38.15 -12.13
CA LEU A 370 3.29 -38.34 -13.54
C LEU A 370 4.71 -37.83 -13.82
N GLU A 371 5.41 -38.50 -14.74
CA GLU A 371 6.68 -38.01 -15.26
C GLU A 371 6.47 -36.68 -16.02
N PRO A 372 7.37 -35.69 -15.88
CA PRO A 372 8.76 -35.78 -15.38
C PRO A 372 8.96 -35.50 -13.88
N LEU A 373 7.92 -35.10 -13.14
CA LEU A 373 8.08 -34.69 -11.73
C LEU A 373 8.31 -35.89 -10.80
N GLY A 374 7.56 -36.98 -11.00
CA GLY A 374 7.71 -38.21 -10.23
C GLY A 374 7.54 -38.05 -8.72
N MET A 375 6.84 -37.00 -8.26
CA MET A 375 6.70 -36.72 -6.84
C MET A 375 5.52 -37.51 -6.26
N ILE A 376 5.86 -38.53 -5.49
CA ILE A 376 4.89 -39.39 -4.82
C ILE A 376 4.63 -38.81 -3.42
N VAL A 377 3.38 -38.44 -3.14
CA VAL A 377 2.97 -37.81 -1.88
C VAL A 377 1.72 -38.47 -1.32
N THR A 378 1.69 -38.71 -0.01
CA THR A 378 0.50 -39.19 0.74
C THR A 378 -0.52 -38.07 0.95
N ASP A 379 -1.76 -38.39 1.34
CA ASP A 379 -2.75 -37.31 1.64
C ASP A 379 -2.32 -36.52 2.88
N GLN A 380 -1.74 -37.21 3.86
CA GLN A 380 -1.25 -36.61 5.11
C GLN A 380 -0.04 -35.71 4.87
N GLU A 381 0.94 -36.17 4.08
CA GLU A 381 2.10 -35.36 3.68
C GLU A 381 1.69 -34.12 2.91
N LEU A 382 0.71 -34.23 2.00
CA LEU A 382 0.21 -33.09 1.25
C LEU A 382 -0.45 -32.06 2.18
N ALA A 383 -1.23 -32.53 3.15
CA ALA A 383 -1.85 -31.67 4.16
C ALA A 383 -0.80 -30.95 5.02
N ASP A 384 0.26 -31.65 5.41
CA ASP A 384 1.35 -31.08 6.21
C ASP A 384 2.25 -30.12 5.45
N LEU A 385 2.58 -30.45 4.20
CA LEU A 385 3.34 -29.58 3.31
C LEU A 385 2.59 -28.26 3.14
N GLY A 386 1.29 -28.34 2.92
CA GLY A 386 0.42 -27.20 2.66
C GLY A 386 0.59 -26.65 1.25
N GLU A 387 -0.40 -25.87 0.82
CA GLU A 387 -0.51 -25.40 -0.56
C GLU A 387 0.66 -24.49 -0.97
N VAL A 388 1.09 -23.59 -0.07
CA VAL A 388 2.13 -22.59 -0.34
C VAL A 388 3.48 -23.25 -0.62
N ARG A 389 3.90 -24.22 0.23
CA ARG A 389 5.17 -24.91 0.05
C ARG A 389 5.15 -25.84 -1.15
N LEU A 390 4.01 -26.49 -1.43
CA LEU A 390 3.86 -27.26 -2.66
C LEU A 390 4.08 -26.39 -3.89
N LEU A 391 3.45 -25.22 -3.95
CA LEU A 391 3.62 -24.30 -5.08
C LEU A 391 5.08 -23.80 -5.17
N GLN A 392 5.74 -23.52 -4.05
CA GLN A 392 7.16 -23.18 -4.04
C GLN A 392 8.04 -24.31 -4.59
N ARG A 393 7.81 -25.57 -4.21
CA ARG A 393 8.55 -26.71 -4.78
C ARG A 393 8.35 -26.81 -6.29
N LEU A 394 7.12 -26.66 -6.76
CA LEU A 394 6.80 -26.70 -8.19
C LEU A 394 7.43 -25.54 -8.97
N THR A 395 7.46 -24.32 -8.41
CA THR A 395 8.13 -23.18 -9.05
C THR A 395 9.65 -23.37 -9.07
N MET A 396 10.25 -23.97 -8.04
CA MET A 396 11.67 -24.34 -8.04
C MET A 396 11.99 -25.38 -9.13
N CYS A 397 11.11 -26.36 -9.35
CA CYS A 397 11.24 -27.35 -10.44
C CYS A 397 11.06 -26.76 -11.84
N SER A 398 10.82 -25.45 -11.97
CA SER A 398 10.49 -24.78 -13.24
C SER A 398 9.19 -25.27 -13.90
N GLU A 399 8.34 -26.01 -13.18
CA GLU A 399 7.06 -26.56 -13.65
C GLU A 399 5.91 -25.57 -13.38
N HIS A 400 6.04 -24.36 -13.92
CA HIS A 400 5.10 -23.27 -13.65
C HIS A 400 3.67 -23.51 -14.18
N GLN A 401 3.52 -24.31 -15.24
CA GLN A 401 2.20 -24.66 -15.78
C GLN A 401 1.43 -25.57 -14.82
N LEU A 402 2.10 -26.60 -14.29
CA LEU A 402 1.51 -27.46 -13.27
C LEU A 402 1.21 -26.68 -12.00
N ALA A 403 2.14 -25.82 -11.55
CA ALA A 403 1.91 -24.94 -10.40
C ALA A 403 0.67 -24.06 -10.57
N PHE A 404 0.45 -23.49 -11.76
CA PHE A 404 -0.74 -22.70 -12.06
C PHE A 404 -2.02 -23.54 -11.97
N CYS A 405 -2.05 -24.73 -12.60
CA CYS A 405 -3.21 -25.62 -12.57
C CYS A 405 -3.52 -26.13 -11.17
N VAL A 406 -2.49 -26.41 -10.36
CA VAL A 406 -2.63 -26.83 -8.96
C VAL A 406 -3.21 -25.70 -8.12
N ALA A 407 -2.67 -24.49 -8.23
CA ALA A 407 -3.16 -23.32 -7.52
C ALA A 407 -4.62 -22.98 -7.90
N GLU A 408 -4.97 -23.07 -9.19
CA GLU A 408 -6.36 -22.88 -9.66
C GLU A 408 -7.30 -23.97 -9.12
N ALA A 409 -6.87 -25.24 -9.11
CA ALA A 409 -7.67 -26.34 -8.60
C ALA A 409 -7.95 -26.21 -7.09
N LEU A 410 -6.94 -25.81 -6.31
CA LEU A 410 -7.05 -25.61 -4.87
C LEU A 410 -7.73 -24.29 -4.51
N GLY A 411 -7.65 -23.28 -5.37
CA GLY A 411 -8.18 -21.93 -5.13
C GLY A 411 -7.18 -21.02 -4.41
N SER A 412 -5.88 -21.32 -4.48
CA SER A 412 -4.80 -20.55 -3.87
C SER A 412 -4.46 -19.29 -4.68
N ASP A 413 -3.68 -18.39 -4.10
CA ASP A 413 -3.22 -17.19 -4.81
C ASP A 413 -2.32 -17.54 -6.00
N LEU A 414 -2.72 -17.13 -7.19
CA LEU A 414 -2.00 -17.35 -8.44
C LEU A 414 -0.87 -16.32 -8.65
N LYS A 415 -0.90 -15.19 -7.93
CA LYS A 415 0.07 -14.09 -8.06
C LYS A 415 1.53 -14.54 -7.90
N PRO A 416 1.95 -15.28 -6.85
CA PRO A 416 3.36 -15.66 -6.67
C PRO A 416 3.87 -16.55 -7.82
N VAL A 417 3.07 -17.52 -8.27
CA VAL A 417 3.44 -18.42 -9.38
C VAL A 417 3.61 -17.64 -10.68
N MET A 418 2.74 -16.67 -10.96
CA MET A 418 2.83 -15.82 -12.14
C MET A 418 4.05 -14.88 -12.11
N LEU A 419 4.38 -14.32 -10.93
CA LEU A 419 5.57 -13.49 -10.73
C LEU A 419 6.85 -14.30 -10.94
N ASP A 420 6.96 -15.45 -10.30
CA ASP A 420 8.13 -16.34 -10.43
C ASP A 420 8.31 -16.79 -11.89
N TRP A 421 7.22 -17.18 -12.57
CA TRP A 421 7.28 -17.55 -13.99
C TRP A 421 7.79 -16.39 -14.86
N ALA A 422 7.29 -15.17 -14.65
CA ALA A 422 7.70 -14.01 -15.41
C ALA A 422 9.18 -13.69 -15.19
N MET A 423 9.64 -13.77 -13.93
CA MET A 423 11.04 -13.54 -13.56
C MET A 423 11.98 -14.63 -14.09
N CYS A 424 11.61 -15.91 -13.98
CA CYS A 424 12.37 -17.02 -14.58
C CYS A 424 12.49 -16.86 -16.09
N ARG A 425 11.43 -16.40 -16.75
CA ARG A 425 11.46 -16.13 -18.19
C ARG A 425 12.36 -14.95 -18.56
N LEU A 426 12.37 -13.88 -17.75
CA LEU A 426 13.28 -12.74 -17.94
C LEU A 426 14.75 -13.11 -17.65
N ALA A 427 15.00 -14.00 -16.69
CA ALA A 427 16.34 -14.46 -16.34
C ALA A 427 17.02 -15.23 -17.49
N ARG A 428 16.25 -15.92 -18.34
CA ARG A 428 16.76 -16.66 -19.51
C ARG A 428 17.27 -15.77 -20.65
N VAL A 429 16.98 -14.47 -20.65
CA VAL A 429 17.41 -13.52 -21.68
C VAL A 429 18.81 -13.00 -21.35
N SER A 430 19.69 -12.84 -22.34
CA SER A 430 21.02 -12.25 -22.10
C SER A 430 20.91 -10.80 -21.60
N VAL A 431 21.74 -10.41 -20.62
CA VAL A 431 21.77 -9.04 -20.04
C VAL A 431 22.15 -7.97 -21.08
N HIS A 432 22.82 -8.37 -22.16
CA HIS A 432 23.40 -7.44 -23.13
C HIS A 432 22.41 -7.00 -24.23
N SER A 433 21.29 -7.70 -24.42
CA SER A 433 20.33 -7.42 -25.49
C SER A 433 19.08 -6.71 -24.95
N LYS A 434 19.12 -5.36 -24.91
CA LYS A 434 17.99 -4.54 -24.43
C LYS A 434 16.72 -4.69 -25.27
N ASP A 435 16.86 -5.00 -26.56
CA ASP A 435 15.71 -5.17 -27.47
C ASP A 435 15.02 -6.53 -27.30
N GLU A 436 15.80 -7.60 -27.08
CA GLU A 436 15.24 -8.91 -26.70
C GLU A 436 14.53 -8.84 -25.35
N GLU A 437 15.11 -8.14 -24.38
CA GLU A 437 14.51 -7.94 -23.06
C GLU A 437 13.12 -7.25 -23.17
N ARG A 438 13.02 -6.22 -24.02
CA ARG A 438 11.74 -5.53 -24.28
C ARG A 438 10.73 -6.43 -24.97
N GLU A 439 11.15 -7.25 -25.93
CA GLU A 439 10.25 -8.12 -26.67
C GLU A 439 9.70 -9.26 -25.78
N VAL A 440 10.57 -9.87 -24.97
CA VAL A 440 10.14 -10.87 -23.98
C VAL A 440 9.19 -10.25 -22.95
N ALA A 441 9.45 -9.03 -22.48
CA ALA A 441 8.54 -8.32 -21.58
C ALA A 441 7.15 -8.10 -22.21
N LYS A 442 7.06 -7.70 -23.49
CA LYS A 442 5.76 -7.58 -24.20
C LYS A 442 5.02 -8.91 -24.26
N GLN A 443 5.72 -10.00 -24.53
CA GLN A 443 5.11 -11.34 -24.57
C GLN A 443 4.63 -11.80 -23.19
N ILE A 444 5.36 -11.45 -22.12
CA ILE A 444 4.95 -11.70 -20.74
C ILE A 444 3.66 -10.91 -20.44
N VAL A 445 3.64 -9.61 -20.74
CA VAL A 445 2.44 -8.76 -20.54
C VAL A 445 1.23 -9.32 -21.28
N LYS A 446 1.39 -9.76 -22.54
CA LYS A 446 0.31 -10.36 -23.32
C LYS A 446 -0.29 -11.60 -22.64
N LYS A 447 0.56 -12.49 -22.12
CA LYS A 447 0.11 -13.69 -21.40
C LYS A 447 -0.50 -13.37 -20.04
N LEU A 448 0.11 -12.48 -19.26
CA LEU A 448 -0.38 -12.09 -17.94
C LEU A 448 -1.72 -11.35 -17.99
N LYS A 449 -1.94 -10.51 -19.01
CA LYS A 449 -3.24 -9.87 -19.24
C LYS A 449 -4.35 -10.89 -19.57
N ALA A 450 -4.03 -11.94 -20.33
CA ALA A 450 -4.97 -13.03 -20.59
C ALA A 450 -5.38 -13.75 -19.29
N CYS A 451 -4.47 -13.84 -18.32
CA CYS A 451 -4.71 -14.43 -17.00
C CYS A 451 -5.24 -13.44 -15.94
N ARG A 452 -5.67 -12.22 -16.34
CA ARG A 452 -6.20 -11.16 -15.44
C ARG A 452 -5.23 -10.72 -14.32
N PHE A 453 -3.93 -10.77 -14.57
CA PHE A 453 -2.93 -10.29 -13.62
C PHE A 453 -2.96 -8.76 -13.47
N THR A 454 -2.79 -8.26 -12.24
CA THR A 454 -2.92 -6.82 -11.92
C THR A 454 -1.65 -6.17 -11.34
N ALA A 455 -0.72 -6.94 -10.76
CA ALA A 455 0.42 -6.39 -10.00
C ALA A 455 1.69 -6.21 -10.86
N PHE A 456 1.62 -5.43 -11.94
CA PHE A 456 2.76 -5.20 -12.83
C PHE A 456 3.83 -4.30 -12.19
N ALA A 457 3.47 -3.43 -11.26
CA ALA A 457 4.41 -2.60 -10.52
C ALA A 457 5.41 -3.41 -9.67
N GLU A 458 4.93 -4.45 -8.97
CA GLU A 458 5.79 -5.33 -8.18
C GLU A 458 6.74 -6.15 -9.09
N LEU A 459 6.21 -6.66 -10.21
CA LEU A 459 7.02 -7.38 -11.20
C LEU A 459 8.11 -6.48 -11.79
N ALA A 460 7.80 -5.22 -12.08
CA ALA A 460 8.78 -4.24 -12.56
C ALA A 460 9.85 -3.94 -11.49
N GLN A 461 9.48 -3.87 -10.21
CA GLN A 461 10.43 -3.71 -9.12
C GLN A 461 11.42 -4.87 -9.05
N GLN A 462 10.91 -6.11 -9.12
CA GLN A 462 11.74 -7.32 -9.11
C GLN A 462 12.67 -7.38 -10.34
N ALA A 463 12.14 -7.04 -11.53
CA ALA A 463 12.93 -6.93 -12.74
C ALA A 463 14.07 -5.91 -12.59
N LYS A 464 13.80 -4.75 -11.98
CA LYS A 464 14.82 -3.73 -11.72
C LYS A 464 15.90 -4.22 -10.74
N VAL A 465 15.52 -4.88 -9.64
CA VAL A 465 16.48 -5.47 -8.68
C VAL A 465 17.36 -6.50 -9.37
N ALA A 466 16.81 -7.26 -10.32
CA ALA A 466 17.55 -8.21 -11.15
C ALA A 466 18.40 -7.56 -12.27
N GLY A 467 18.49 -6.22 -12.32
CA GLY A 467 19.27 -5.47 -13.32
C GLY A 467 18.59 -5.30 -14.68
N ARG A 468 17.31 -5.65 -14.82
CA ARG A 468 16.52 -5.65 -16.06
C ARG A 468 15.66 -4.39 -16.19
N GLY A 469 16.34 -3.25 -16.35
CA GLY A 469 15.67 -1.94 -16.41
C GLY A 469 14.80 -1.75 -17.66
N ALA A 470 15.17 -2.33 -18.81
CA ALA A 470 14.44 -2.15 -20.06
C ALA A 470 13.10 -2.92 -20.05
N ALA A 471 13.06 -4.11 -19.46
CA ALA A 471 11.84 -4.86 -19.19
C ALA A 471 10.97 -4.13 -18.16
N ALA A 472 11.56 -3.60 -17.09
CA ALA A 472 10.82 -2.92 -16.03
C ALA A 472 9.98 -1.74 -16.57
N VAL A 473 10.50 -0.96 -17.51
CA VAL A 473 9.74 0.13 -18.16
C VAL A 473 8.54 -0.41 -18.96
N VAL A 474 8.75 -1.46 -19.77
CA VAL A 474 7.67 -2.07 -20.57
C VAL A 474 6.59 -2.72 -19.70
N LEU A 475 7.00 -3.33 -18.59
CA LEU A 475 6.07 -3.91 -17.61
C LEU A 475 5.23 -2.81 -16.95
N LEU A 476 5.82 -1.67 -16.61
CA LEU A 476 5.08 -0.55 -16.04
C LEU A 476 4.12 0.11 -17.01
N ASP A 477 4.39 0.09 -18.32
CA ASP A 477 3.42 0.57 -19.31
C ASP A 477 2.12 -0.25 -19.32
N ALA A 478 2.17 -1.50 -18.81
CA ALA A 478 1.00 -2.36 -18.66
C ALA A 478 0.20 -2.10 -17.38
N GLU A 479 0.80 -1.41 -16.40
CA GLU A 479 0.16 -1.08 -15.13
C GLU A 479 -0.97 -0.08 -15.33
N VAL A 480 -2.14 -0.38 -14.77
CA VAL A 480 -3.34 0.46 -14.92
C VAL A 480 -3.36 1.55 -13.86
N ASN A 481 -2.79 1.28 -12.69
CA ASN A 481 -2.86 2.21 -11.56
C ASN A 481 -1.70 3.24 -11.59
N PRO A 482 -1.98 4.53 -11.88
CA PRO A 482 -0.94 5.56 -11.94
C PRO A 482 -0.27 5.81 -10.58
N SER A 483 -0.95 5.56 -9.46
CA SER A 483 -0.39 5.81 -8.12
C SER A 483 0.70 4.81 -7.73
N GLN A 484 0.72 3.63 -8.34
CA GLN A 484 1.81 2.66 -8.17
C GLN A 484 2.85 2.78 -9.29
N GLN A 485 2.38 3.07 -10.52
CA GLN A 485 3.24 3.24 -11.69
C GLN A 485 4.23 4.40 -11.54
N VAL A 486 3.76 5.59 -11.11
CA VAL A 486 4.57 6.80 -11.05
C VAL A 486 5.70 6.69 -10.01
N PRO A 487 5.46 6.29 -8.75
CA PRO A 487 6.54 6.05 -7.79
C PRO A 487 7.53 4.97 -8.25
N MET A 488 7.05 3.92 -8.94
CA MET A 488 7.94 2.88 -9.44
C MET A 488 8.83 3.38 -10.58
N LEU A 489 8.31 4.19 -11.52
CA LEU A 489 9.10 4.84 -12.57
C LEU A 489 10.17 5.77 -11.98
N LEU A 490 9.84 6.52 -10.92
CA LEU A 490 10.81 7.33 -10.17
C LEU A 490 11.90 6.45 -9.56
N SER A 491 11.52 5.32 -8.97
CA SER A 491 12.49 4.37 -8.43
C SER A 491 13.42 3.85 -9.53
N ILE A 492 12.91 3.53 -10.72
CA ILE A 492 13.68 2.99 -11.85
C ILE A 492 14.68 4.01 -12.43
N GLY A 493 14.49 5.30 -12.17
CA GLY A 493 15.37 6.36 -12.65
C GLY A 493 14.90 7.02 -13.94
N GLU A 494 13.63 6.86 -14.30
CA GLU A 494 13.01 7.42 -15.52
C GLU A 494 11.98 8.52 -15.17
N PRO A 495 12.40 9.67 -14.61
CA PRO A 495 11.48 10.69 -14.12
C PRO A 495 10.74 11.42 -15.25
N ASP A 496 11.31 11.48 -16.46
CA ASP A 496 10.69 12.15 -17.61
C ASP A 496 9.46 11.37 -18.11
N MET A 497 9.52 10.03 -18.06
CA MET A 497 8.37 9.17 -18.32
C MET A 497 7.35 9.25 -17.17
N ALA A 498 7.82 9.27 -15.92
CA ALA A 498 6.97 9.42 -14.74
C ALA A 498 6.13 10.72 -14.81
N LEU A 499 6.74 11.83 -15.24
CA LEU A 499 6.07 13.12 -15.40
C LEU A 499 4.96 13.05 -16.46
N LYS A 500 5.26 12.48 -17.64
CA LYS A 500 4.26 12.31 -18.71
C LYS A 500 3.07 11.48 -18.27
N ARG A 501 3.33 10.37 -17.54
CA ARG A 501 2.28 9.49 -17.00
C ARG A 501 1.46 10.17 -15.91
N ALA A 502 2.09 10.92 -15.00
CA ALA A 502 1.40 11.70 -13.98
C ALA A 502 0.48 12.77 -14.59
N ILE A 503 0.94 13.44 -15.66
CA ILE A 503 0.15 14.41 -16.42
C ILE A 503 -1.05 13.75 -17.09
N GLN A 504 -0.86 12.58 -17.72
CA GLN A 504 -1.96 11.80 -18.33
C GLN A 504 -3.00 11.34 -17.31
N ALA A 505 -2.55 10.99 -16.10
CA ALA A 505 -3.43 10.62 -15.00
C ALA A 505 -4.20 11.81 -14.40
N ALA A 506 -3.83 13.05 -14.77
CA ALA A 506 -4.42 14.30 -14.28
C ALA A 506 -4.49 14.42 -12.74
N ASN A 507 -3.60 13.73 -12.02
CA ASN A 507 -3.52 13.76 -10.56
C ASN A 507 -2.45 14.76 -10.12
N ALA A 508 -2.88 15.87 -9.52
CA ALA A 508 -2.00 16.95 -9.07
C ALA A 508 -0.96 16.48 -8.03
N ASP A 509 -1.33 15.57 -7.14
CA ASP A 509 -0.43 15.07 -6.09
C ASP A 509 0.71 14.23 -6.67
N LEU A 510 0.42 13.42 -7.70
CA LEU A 510 1.44 12.64 -8.41
C LEU A 510 2.37 13.53 -9.21
N VAL A 511 1.82 14.53 -9.91
CA VAL A 511 2.63 15.54 -10.64
C VAL A 511 3.53 16.29 -9.67
N PHE A 512 2.99 16.71 -8.51
CA PHE A 512 3.75 17.38 -7.47
C PHE A 512 4.87 16.49 -6.91
N THR A 513 4.58 15.21 -6.66
CA THR A 513 5.57 14.24 -6.17
C THR A 513 6.73 14.07 -7.16
N VAL A 514 6.43 13.92 -8.45
CA VAL A 514 7.44 13.84 -9.51
C VAL A 514 8.24 15.13 -9.59
N MET A 515 7.57 16.29 -9.55
CA MET A 515 8.20 17.60 -9.59
C MET A 515 9.20 17.79 -8.45
N VAL A 516 8.80 17.51 -7.21
CA VAL A 516 9.69 17.63 -6.04
C VAL A 516 10.87 16.67 -6.14
N HIS A 517 10.64 15.43 -6.59
CA HIS A 517 11.71 14.46 -6.80
C HIS A 517 12.70 14.91 -7.87
N MET A 518 12.22 15.46 -8.99
CA MET A 518 13.07 16.00 -10.07
C MET A 518 13.90 17.19 -9.59
N ILE A 519 13.30 18.12 -8.84
CA ILE A 519 14.02 19.28 -8.29
C ILE A 519 15.13 18.83 -7.33
N ARG A 520 14.86 17.82 -6.48
CA ARG A 520 15.86 17.28 -5.54
C ARG A 520 16.98 16.51 -6.23
N SER A 521 16.67 15.77 -7.29
CA SER A 521 17.64 14.90 -7.98
C SER A 521 18.48 15.63 -9.04
N ARG A 522 17.86 16.52 -9.81
CA ARG A 522 18.49 17.18 -10.98
C ARG A 522 18.70 18.69 -10.79
N GLY A 523 18.20 19.31 -9.72
CA GLY A 523 18.37 20.74 -9.47
C GLY A 523 17.79 21.62 -10.59
N SER A 524 18.57 22.59 -11.08
CA SER A 524 18.15 23.52 -12.14
C SER A 524 17.88 22.84 -13.49
N ALA A 525 18.50 21.69 -13.78
CA ALA A 525 18.27 20.95 -15.02
C ALA A 525 16.84 20.36 -15.12
N ALA A 526 16.16 20.16 -13.99
CA ALA A 526 14.77 19.72 -13.97
C ALA A 526 13.81 20.78 -14.55
N LEU A 527 14.16 22.07 -14.42
CA LEU A 527 13.26 23.18 -14.74
C LEU A 527 12.95 23.25 -16.23
N ALA A 528 13.92 22.95 -17.10
CA ALA A 528 13.70 22.89 -18.54
C ALA A 528 12.64 21.85 -18.92
N THR A 529 12.61 20.72 -18.22
CA THR A 529 11.62 19.66 -18.48
C THR A 529 10.25 20.01 -17.88
N LEU A 530 10.22 20.54 -16.66
CA LEU A 530 8.98 20.91 -15.97
C LEU A 530 8.26 22.09 -16.63
N THR A 531 8.99 23.01 -17.25
CA THR A 531 8.43 24.19 -17.94
C THR A 531 7.92 23.86 -19.34
N SER A 532 8.31 22.72 -19.91
CA SER A 532 7.82 22.27 -21.22
C SER A 532 6.34 21.90 -21.21
N HIS A 533 5.81 21.50 -20.05
CA HIS A 533 4.41 21.12 -19.86
C HIS A 533 3.66 22.16 -19.02
N LYS A 534 2.50 22.61 -19.50
CA LYS A 534 1.71 23.66 -18.86
C LYS A 534 1.29 23.30 -17.42
N ILE A 535 0.76 22.09 -17.21
CA ILE A 535 0.24 21.66 -15.89
C ILE A 535 1.35 21.61 -14.83
N SER A 536 2.52 21.07 -15.17
CA SER A 536 3.65 21.06 -14.24
C SER A 536 4.23 22.46 -14.02
N CYS A 537 4.21 23.32 -15.04
CA CYS A 537 4.64 24.70 -14.92
C CYS A 537 3.71 25.49 -13.98
N ASP A 538 2.39 25.36 -14.11
CA ASP A 538 1.42 26.02 -13.25
C ASP A 538 1.58 25.59 -11.78
N LEU A 539 1.73 24.28 -11.53
CA LEU A 539 2.02 23.72 -10.20
C LEU A 539 3.37 24.20 -9.64
N LEU A 540 4.40 24.27 -10.47
CA LEU A 540 5.71 24.79 -10.09
C LEU A 540 5.64 26.26 -9.69
N LEU A 541 4.90 27.08 -10.44
CA LEU A 541 4.70 28.50 -10.12
C LEU A 541 3.91 28.67 -8.81
N GLN A 542 2.92 27.83 -8.55
CA GLN A 542 2.22 27.83 -7.26
C GLN A 542 3.16 27.47 -6.09
N TYR A 543 3.98 26.42 -6.26
CA TYR A 543 4.94 25.99 -5.25
C TYR A 543 5.98 27.08 -4.93
N VAL A 544 6.54 27.72 -5.96
CA VAL A 544 7.50 28.83 -5.82
C VAL A 544 6.86 30.05 -5.16
N GLY A 545 5.56 30.28 -5.40
CA GLY A 545 4.83 31.36 -4.74
C GLY A 545 4.56 31.14 -3.25
N VAL A 546 4.64 29.91 -2.76
CA VAL A 546 4.46 29.59 -1.33
C VAL A 546 5.82 29.47 -0.62
N CYS A 547 6.84 28.95 -1.31
CA CYS A 547 8.19 28.77 -0.75
C CYS A 547 9.16 29.84 -1.28
N GLU A 548 9.26 30.98 -0.57
CA GLU A 548 10.13 32.11 -0.96
C GLU A 548 11.61 31.71 -1.17
N GLY A 549 12.12 30.74 -0.40
CA GLY A 549 13.50 30.24 -0.55
C GLY A 549 13.81 29.59 -1.90
N ASN A 550 12.79 29.16 -2.66
CA ASN A 550 12.97 28.48 -3.95
C ASN A 550 12.89 29.43 -5.15
N GLN A 551 12.65 30.73 -4.95
CA GLN A 551 12.60 31.72 -6.03
C GLN A 551 13.96 31.86 -6.75
N GLN A 552 15.07 31.69 -6.03
CA GLN A 552 16.42 31.75 -6.60
C GLN A 552 16.66 30.65 -7.65
N LEU A 553 16.05 29.46 -7.44
CA LEU A 553 16.14 28.35 -8.40
C LEU A 553 15.46 28.69 -9.73
N MET A 554 14.45 29.56 -9.71
CA MET A 554 13.69 29.98 -10.90
C MET A 554 14.21 31.26 -11.56
N ALA A 555 15.36 31.80 -11.14
CA ALA A 555 15.91 33.05 -11.66
C ALA A 555 16.10 33.02 -13.19
N GLU A 556 16.57 31.89 -13.74
CA GLU A 556 16.71 31.72 -15.20
C GLU A 556 15.36 31.74 -15.92
N TYR A 557 14.31 31.16 -15.33
CA TYR A 557 12.96 31.15 -15.89
C TYR A 557 12.33 32.54 -15.85
N PHE A 558 12.45 33.24 -14.72
CA PHE A 558 11.95 34.62 -14.57
C PHE A 558 12.65 35.59 -15.53
N ASN A 559 13.96 35.40 -15.78
CA ASN A 559 14.69 36.19 -16.76
C ASN A 559 14.16 36.01 -18.20
N LYS A 560 13.67 34.81 -18.55
CA LYS A 560 13.04 34.51 -19.83
C LYS A 560 11.56 34.93 -19.91
N HIS A 561 10.89 35.01 -18.75
CA HIS A 561 9.47 35.38 -18.65
C HIS A 561 9.25 36.53 -17.65
N PRO A 562 9.66 37.76 -17.98
CA PRO A 562 9.61 38.90 -17.07
C PRO A 562 8.19 39.31 -16.64
N ARG A 563 7.13 38.96 -17.40
CA ARG A 563 5.73 39.16 -16.97
C ARG A 563 5.36 38.31 -15.76
N VAL A 564 5.84 37.06 -15.72
CA VAL A 564 5.61 36.15 -14.60
C VAL A 564 6.38 36.65 -13.38
N GLN A 565 7.60 37.18 -13.58
CA GLN A 565 8.37 37.81 -12.52
C GLN A 565 7.64 39.02 -11.91
N ALA A 566 7.09 39.91 -12.75
CA ALA A 566 6.31 41.05 -12.28
C ALA A 566 5.09 40.63 -11.45
N TYR A 567 4.41 39.53 -11.83
CA TYR A 567 3.31 38.97 -11.06
C TYR A 567 3.73 38.52 -9.65
N PHE A 568 4.90 37.89 -9.50
CA PHE A 568 5.39 37.49 -8.17
C PHE A 568 5.75 38.70 -7.29
N HIS A 569 6.36 39.74 -7.86
CA HIS A 569 6.62 40.99 -7.13
C HIS A 569 5.32 41.66 -6.67
N LEU A 570 4.27 41.67 -7.51
CA LEU A 570 2.95 42.18 -7.11
C LEU A 570 2.28 41.33 -6.02
N ARG A 571 2.42 40.01 -6.09
CA ARG A 571 1.90 39.12 -5.04
C ARG A 571 2.60 39.34 -3.70
N SER A 572 3.91 39.57 -3.73
CA SER A 572 4.70 39.96 -2.55
C SER A 572 4.19 41.29 -1.98
N TYR A 573 4.01 42.30 -2.83
CA TYR A 573 3.45 43.60 -2.46
C TYR A 573 2.11 43.49 -1.71
N PHE A 574 1.14 42.74 -2.25
CA PHE A 574 -0.16 42.56 -1.59
C PHE A 574 -0.05 41.80 -0.26
N ARG A 575 0.91 40.87 -0.14
CA ARG A 575 1.18 40.19 1.12
C ARG A 575 1.69 41.19 2.17
N GLU A 576 2.63 42.05 1.81
CA GLU A 576 3.13 43.09 2.72
C GLU A 576 2.07 44.15 3.05
N GLU A 577 1.17 44.46 2.12
CA GLU A 577 0.01 45.33 2.40
C GLU A 577 -0.94 44.74 3.45
N THR A 578 -1.22 43.43 3.39
CA THR A 578 -2.01 42.76 4.44
C THR A 578 -1.29 42.72 5.79
N ARG A 579 0.03 42.49 5.80
CA ARG A 579 0.84 42.52 7.03
C ARG A 579 0.85 43.90 7.67
N LEU A 580 0.95 44.97 6.87
CA LEU A 580 0.84 46.34 7.33
C LEU A 580 -0.53 46.62 7.96
N GLY A 581 -1.61 46.18 7.33
CA GLY A 581 -2.96 46.34 7.89
C GLY A 581 -3.14 45.66 9.24
N HIS A 582 -2.62 44.43 9.37
CA HIS A 582 -2.60 43.72 10.65
C HIS A 582 -1.75 44.45 11.71
N ALA A 583 -0.57 44.93 11.35
CA ALA A 583 0.29 45.69 12.27
C ALA A 583 -0.39 46.96 12.79
N LEU A 584 -1.03 47.73 11.89
CA LEU A 584 -1.76 48.95 12.24
C LEU A 584 -2.96 48.70 13.17
N SER A 585 -3.60 47.52 13.06
CA SER A 585 -4.73 47.15 13.93
C SER A 585 -4.32 46.69 15.34
N GLN A 586 -3.09 46.21 15.54
CA GLN A 586 -2.64 45.57 16.77
C GLN A 586 -1.82 46.49 17.69
N SER A 587 -1.15 47.53 17.15
CA SER A 587 -0.43 48.53 17.96
C SER A 587 -0.19 49.82 17.17
N MET A 588 -0.74 50.94 17.65
CA MET A 588 -0.53 52.28 17.07
C MET A 588 0.88 52.85 17.32
N GLU A 589 1.72 52.21 18.16
CA GLU A 589 3.01 52.77 18.59
C GLU A 589 4.24 51.96 18.17
N SER A 590 4.10 50.85 17.42
CA SER A 590 5.27 50.06 17.01
C SER A 590 5.88 50.56 15.70
N GLY A 591 7.16 50.95 15.71
CA GLY A 591 7.96 51.41 14.56
C GLY A 591 8.21 50.37 13.45
N ASN A 592 7.37 49.34 13.33
CA ASN A 592 7.46 48.32 12.28
C ASN A 592 6.82 48.76 10.95
N TRP A 593 6.03 49.84 10.94
CA TRP A 593 5.35 50.30 9.73
C TRP A 593 6.32 50.84 8.67
N GLU A 594 7.44 51.48 9.08
CA GLU A 594 8.47 52.02 8.17
C GLU A 594 9.08 50.89 7.32
N MET A 595 9.54 49.84 7.99
CA MET A 595 10.13 48.67 7.32
C MET A 595 9.13 48.01 6.36
N LEU A 596 7.86 47.82 6.77
CA LEU A 596 6.85 47.22 5.91
C LEU A 596 6.50 48.12 4.71
N GLN A 597 6.50 49.43 4.89
CA GLN A 597 6.27 50.40 3.82
C GLN A 597 7.45 50.46 2.84
N GLU A 598 8.69 50.36 3.34
CA GLU A 598 9.88 50.21 2.50
C GLU A 598 9.86 48.89 1.71
N CYS A 599 9.50 47.76 2.34
CA CYS A 599 9.34 46.47 1.65
C CYS A 599 8.32 46.56 0.50
N LYS A 600 7.16 47.19 0.75
CA LYS A 600 6.16 47.49 -0.28
C LYS A 600 6.73 48.32 -1.44
N GLY A 601 7.53 49.35 -1.12
CA GLY A 601 8.21 50.19 -2.12
C GLY A 601 9.20 49.39 -2.98
N VAL A 602 10.02 48.55 -2.35
CA VAL A 602 10.98 47.67 -3.05
C VAL A 602 10.27 46.70 -3.99
N ASP A 603 9.16 46.08 -3.55
CA ASP A 603 8.41 45.13 -4.38
C ASP A 603 7.75 45.78 -5.60
N ILE A 604 7.15 46.97 -5.44
CA ILE A 604 6.60 47.72 -6.58
C ILE A 604 7.70 48.15 -7.53
N GLN A 605 8.84 48.63 -7.01
CA GLN A 605 9.94 49.05 -7.86
C GLN A 605 10.52 47.87 -8.64
N ALA A 606 10.64 46.70 -8.02
CA ALA A 606 11.01 45.47 -8.71
C ALA A 606 9.99 45.07 -9.78
N ALA A 607 8.69 45.17 -9.49
CA ALA A 607 7.62 44.91 -10.46
C ALA A 607 7.68 45.87 -11.67
N ILE A 608 8.00 47.15 -11.45
CA ILE A 608 8.22 48.14 -12.52
C ILE A 608 9.37 47.71 -13.42
N VAL A 609 10.52 47.35 -12.84
CA VAL A 609 11.70 46.91 -13.60
C VAL A 609 11.41 45.65 -14.42
N SER A 610 10.75 44.65 -13.84
CA SER A 610 10.35 43.44 -14.56
C SER A 610 9.33 43.73 -15.66
N THR A 611 8.37 44.63 -15.42
CA THR A 611 7.37 45.00 -16.44
C THR A 611 8.02 45.75 -17.61
N LYS A 612 8.96 46.67 -17.35
CA LYS A 612 9.77 47.33 -18.38
C LYS A 612 10.51 46.32 -19.26
N LYS A 613 11.22 45.38 -18.63
CA LYS A 613 11.93 44.30 -19.33
C LYS A 613 10.98 43.45 -20.19
N ALA A 614 9.75 43.22 -19.74
CA ALA A 614 8.74 42.50 -20.51
C ALA A 614 8.23 43.25 -21.74
N VAL A 615 8.11 44.57 -21.65
CA VAL A 615 7.72 45.43 -22.77
C VAL A 615 8.85 45.48 -23.82
N GLU A 616 10.09 45.64 -23.38
CA GLU A 616 11.28 45.65 -24.25
C GLU A 616 11.47 44.35 -25.03
N GLN A 617 11.09 43.21 -24.43
CA GLN A 617 11.16 41.88 -25.07
C GLN A 617 9.97 41.58 -25.99
N SER A 618 8.92 42.42 -26.01
CA SER A 618 7.77 42.24 -26.90
C SER A 618 8.02 42.87 -28.29
N PRO A 619 7.68 42.19 -29.40
CA PRO A 619 7.92 42.73 -30.74
C PRO A 619 7.11 44.01 -30.97
N ARG A 620 7.79 45.11 -31.35
CA ARG A 620 7.14 46.39 -31.70
C ARG A 620 6.15 46.19 -32.86
N PRO A 621 4.90 46.69 -32.78
CA PRO A 621 4.04 46.77 -33.95
C PRO A 621 4.67 47.76 -34.95
N GLN A 622 4.77 47.36 -36.23
CA GLN A 622 5.29 48.20 -37.30
C GLN A 622 4.44 49.47 -37.45
N SER A 623 5.11 50.60 -37.58
CA SER A 623 4.49 51.91 -37.83
C SER A 623 3.90 51.97 -39.24
N THR A 624 2.58 51.92 -39.37
CA THR A 624 1.91 52.40 -40.58
C THR A 624 1.72 53.91 -40.46
N THR A 625 2.52 54.63 -41.23
CA THR A 625 2.34 56.01 -41.65
C THR A 625 0.91 56.24 -42.16
N THR A 626 0.20 57.20 -41.60
CA THR A 626 -0.65 58.14 -42.36
C THR A 626 -0.91 59.36 -41.51
N ALA A 627 -0.59 60.51 -42.08
CA ALA A 627 -0.83 61.82 -41.51
C ALA A 627 -2.34 62.09 -41.39
N VAL A 628 -2.77 62.57 -40.21
CA VAL A 628 -4.03 63.33 -40.06
C VAL A 628 -3.78 64.47 -39.08
N SER A 629 -4.15 65.67 -39.51
CA SER A 629 -4.01 66.97 -38.87
C SER A 629 -4.68 67.08 -37.48
N PRO A 630 -4.31 68.09 -36.66
CA PRO A 630 -4.92 68.30 -35.36
C PRO A 630 -6.19 69.14 -35.53
N ILE A 631 -7.35 68.66 -35.07
CA ILE A 631 -8.51 69.47 -34.63
C ILE A 631 -9.59 68.53 -34.03
N VAL A 632 -10.14 68.98 -32.90
CA VAL A 632 -11.22 68.43 -32.05
C VAL A 632 -10.83 67.30 -31.08
N GLY A 633 -10.98 67.60 -29.79
CA GLY A 633 -10.81 66.68 -28.68
C GLY A 633 -11.81 65.53 -28.69
N GLY A 634 -11.30 64.36 -28.37
CA GLY A 634 -12.04 63.11 -28.18
C GLY A 634 -11.04 62.05 -27.77
N GLY A 635 -11.28 61.39 -26.63
CA GLY A 635 -10.31 60.56 -25.93
C GLY A 635 -9.59 59.53 -26.80
N ILE A 636 -8.28 59.45 -26.64
CA ILE A 636 -7.47 58.34 -27.16
C ILE A 636 -7.93 57.08 -26.43
N ALA A 637 -8.44 56.12 -27.20
CA ALA A 637 -8.67 54.76 -26.74
C ALA A 637 -7.32 54.12 -26.36
N PHE A 638 -7.19 53.77 -25.07
CA PHE A 638 -6.01 53.08 -24.54
C PHE A 638 -5.90 51.66 -25.13
N PRO A 639 -4.72 51.22 -25.60
CA PRO A 639 -4.50 49.82 -25.96
C PRO A 639 -4.43 48.96 -24.69
N ALA A 640 -5.22 47.88 -24.62
CA ALA A 640 -5.30 46.95 -23.49
C ALA A 640 -4.06 46.04 -23.30
N SER A 641 -2.88 46.44 -23.78
CA SER A 641 -1.66 45.61 -23.81
C SER A 641 -0.62 45.94 -22.75
N MET A 642 -0.99 46.69 -21.71
CA MET A 642 -0.13 46.92 -20.57
C MET A 642 -0.91 46.65 -19.29
N ILE A 643 -0.39 45.79 -18.41
CA ILE A 643 -0.42 46.14 -16.99
C ILE A 643 0.41 47.41 -16.96
N ASP A 644 -0.24 48.59 -17.00
CA ASP A 644 0.46 49.83 -17.31
C ASP A 644 1.57 50.04 -16.30
N GLU A 645 2.81 50.03 -16.79
CA GLU A 645 3.98 50.52 -16.07
C GLU A 645 3.66 51.87 -15.40
N ARG A 646 2.84 52.68 -16.08
CA ARG A 646 2.29 53.93 -15.57
C ARG A 646 1.47 53.76 -14.29
N PHE A 647 0.60 52.75 -14.17
CA PHE A 647 -0.14 52.51 -12.93
C PHE A 647 0.77 52.06 -11.79
N LEU A 648 1.78 51.23 -12.08
CA LEU A 648 2.77 50.84 -11.08
C LEU A 648 3.61 52.03 -10.61
N GLN A 649 4.01 52.92 -11.54
CA GLN A 649 4.69 54.18 -11.23
C GLN A 649 3.81 55.10 -10.39
N LEU A 650 2.54 55.27 -10.76
CA LEU A 650 1.58 56.04 -9.98
C LEU A 650 1.41 55.47 -8.57
N GLN A 651 1.36 54.13 -8.42
CA GLN A 651 1.29 53.50 -7.11
C GLN A 651 2.57 53.70 -6.30
N SER A 652 3.75 53.65 -6.92
CA SER A 652 5.02 53.99 -6.25
C SER A 652 5.01 55.44 -5.75
N SER A 653 4.63 56.40 -6.60
CA SER A 653 4.53 57.80 -6.21
C SER A 653 3.48 58.03 -5.12
N LEU A 654 2.39 57.26 -5.11
CA LEU A 654 1.39 57.31 -4.06
C LEU A 654 1.97 56.84 -2.72
N LEU A 655 2.76 55.76 -2.69
CA LEU A 655 3.41 55.29 -1.46
C LEU A 655 4.37 56.33 -0.88
N ASP A 656 5.14 57.01 -1.73
CA ASP A 656 6.06 58.07 -1.32
C ASP A 656 5.29 59.24 -0.67
N GLU A 657 4.23 59.70 -1.33
CA GLU A 657 3.35 60.76 -0.79
C GLU A 657 2.63 60.32 0.50
N GLN A 658 2.14 59.08 0.58
CA GLN A 658 1.52 58.55 1.80
C GLN A 658 2.50 58.52 2.97
N THR A 659 3.74 58.14 2.71
CA THR A 659 4.81 58.08 3.73
C THR A 659 5.16 59.49 4.22
N GLN A 660 5.27 60.46 3.29
CA GLN A 660 5.50 61.86 3.63
C GLN A 660 4.34 62.45 4.45
N LEU A 661 3.10 62.26 4.00
CA LEU A 661 1.90 62.80 4.66
C LEU A 661 1.67 62.16 6.02
N MET A 662 1.87 60.85 6.15
CA MET A 662 1.82 60.19 7.45
C MET A 662 2.88 60.80 8.38
N ASN A 663 4.11 61.05 7.91
CA ASN A 663 5.17 61.61 8.76
C ASN A 663 4.89 63.04 9.20
N GLU A 664 4.28 63.84 8.33
CA GLU A 664 3.92 65.24 8.57
C GLU A 664 2.72 65.37 9.53
N TYR A 665 1.66 64.58 9.30
CA TYR A 665 0.39 64.69 10.04
C TYR A 665 0.23 63.68 11.18
N LYS A 666 1.16 62.71 11.30
CA LYS A 666 1.13 61.61 12.27
C LYS A 666 -0.19 60.83 12.24
N ASP A 667 -0.76 60.66 11.05
CA ASP A 667 -2.03 59.96 10.81
C ASP A 667 -1.78 58.66 10.02
N TYR A 668 -1.89 57.53 10.69
CA TYR A 668 -1.64 56.21 10.10
C TYR A 668 -2.65 55.83 9.00
N ARG A 669 -3.81 56.52 8.92
CA ARG A 669 -4.83 56.25 7.90
C ARG A 669 -4.32 56.48 6.48
N PHE A 670 -3.25 57.26 6.30
CA PHE A 670 -2.62 57.50 5.00
C PHE A 670 -1.95 56.24 4.41
N LEU A 671 -1.43 55.32 5.24
CA LEU A 671 -0.55 54.23 4.77
C LEU A 671 -1.25 53.12 3.97
N GLN A 672 -2.58 53.03 4.03
CA GLN A 672 -3.42 52.10 3.27
C GLN A 672 -4.51 52.83 2.46
N ALA A 673 -4.38 54.14 2.30
CA ALA A 673 -5.39 54.94 1.62
C ALA A 673 -5.38 54.70 0.11
N SER A 674 -6.55 54.80 -0.53
CA SER A 674 -6.58 55.03 -1.99
C SER A 674 -6.12 56.46 -2.30
N ALA A 675 -5.76 56.77 -3.55
CA ALA A 675 -5.45 58.16 -3.94
C ALA A 675 -6.60 59.15 -3.59
N ALA A 676 -7.86 58.70 -3.68
CA ALA A 676 -9.02 59.49 -3.29
C ALA A 676 -9.13 59.68 -1.77
N ASP A 677 -8.86 58.63 -0.99
CA ASP A 677 -8.83 58.72 0.47
C ASP A 677 -7.67 59.56 0.98
N THR A 678 -6.49 59.48 0.36
CA THR A 678 -5.35 60.36 0.65
C THR A 678 -5.74 61.84 0.47
N ILE A 679 -6.47 62.16 -0.61
CA ILE A 679 -7.01 63.51 -0.83
C ILE A 679 -8.04 63.89 0.24
N ARG A 680 -8.96 62.99 0.57
CA ARG A 680 -9.97 63.22 1.62
C ARG A 680 -9.33 63.48 2.97
N TYR A 681 -8.36 62.66 3.39
CA TYR A 681 -7.64 62.85 4.66
C TYR A 681 -6.85 64.16 4.68
N ALA A 682 -6.20 64.55 3.56
CA ALA A 682 -5.54 65.85 3.47
C ALA A 682 -6.52 67.03 3.63
N LEU A 683 -7.77 66.88 3.13
CA LEU A 683 -8.84 67.86 3.32
C LEU A 683 -9.40 67.86 4.75
N GLU A 684 -9.50 66.70 5.41
CA GLU A 684 -9.87 66.59 6.84
C GLU A 684 -8.88 67.34 7.74
N HIS A 685 -7.58 67.30 7.42
CA HIS A 685 -6.53 68.07 8.09
C HIS A 685 -6.51 69.57 7.71
N GLY A 686 -7.45 70.04 6.87
CA GLY A 686 -7.59 71.45 6.49
C GLY A 686 -6.59 71.94 5.43
N ARG A 687 -5.88 71.04 4.75
CA ARG A 687 -4.79 71.38 3.81
C ARG A 687 -5.25 71.29 2.35
N THR A 688 -5.98 72.32 1.92
CA THR A 688 -6.55 72.40 0.56
C THR A 688 -5.49 72.48 -0.55
N SER A 689 -4.34 73.11 -0.30
CA SER A 689 -3.22 73.18 -1.27
C SER A 689 -2.61 71.81 -1.55
N VAL A 690 -2.43 70.98 -0.53
CA VAL A 690 -1.93 69.60 -0.64
C VAL A 690 -2.93 68.75 -1.41
N ALA A 691 -4.23 68.86 -1.10
CA ALA A 691 -5.28 68.15 -1.81
C ALA A 691 -5.35 68.53 -3.31
N GLN A 692 -5.17 69.80 -3.66
CA GLN A 692 -5.10 70.25 -5.07
C GLN A 692 -3.85 69.72 -5.78
N ARG A 693 -2.70 69.70 -5.11
CA ARG A 693 -1.46 69.10 -5.63
C ARG A 693 -1.66 67.62 -5.93
N LEU A 694 -2.23 66.85 -4.99
CA LEU A 694 -2.52 65.43 -5.16
C LEU A 694 -3.53 65.16 -6.28
N LYS A 695 -4.58 65.97 -6.39
CA LYS A 695 -5.54 65.90 -7.50
C LYS A 695 -4.85 66.03 -8.86
N ASN A 696 -3.95 66.99 -9.00
CA ASN A 696 -3.22 67.21 -10.25
C ASN A 696 -2.22 66.07 -10.52
N ALA A 697 -1.49 65.64 -9.49
CA ALA A 697 -0.49 64.57 -9.58
C ALA A 697 -1.09 63.23 -10.00
N PHE A 698 -2.24 62.86 -9.45
CA PHE A 698 -2.94 61.60 -9.74
C PHE A 698 -4.07 61.75 -10.79
N CYS A 699 -4.19 62.91 -11.44
CA CYS A 699 -5.20 63.23 -12.45
C CYS A 699 -6.64 62.88 -12.02
N VAL A 700 -6.99 63.14 -10.76
CA VAL A 700 -8.32 62.79 -10.22
C VAL A 700 -9.39 63.69 -10.86
N PRO A 701 -10.48 63.11 -11.43
CA PRO A 701 -11.53 63.89 -12.07
C PRO A 701 -12.17 64.89 -11.11
N GLU A 702 -12.55 66.08 -11.62
CA GLU A 702 -13.16 67.16 -10.82
C GLU A 702 -14.37 66.68 -10.01
N LYS A 703 -15.24 65.85 -10.61
CA LYS A 703 -16.41 65.28 -9.94
C LYS A 703 -16.02 64.41 -8.74
N MET A 704 -14.94 63.61 -8.85
CA MET A 704 -14.45 62.79 -7.74
C MET A 704 -13.75 63.63 -6.66
N PHE A 705 -13.02 64.67 -7.06
CA PHE A 705 -12.45 65.63 -6.12
C PHE A 705 -13.53 66.32 -5.28
N GLN A 706 -14.63 66.77 -5.91
CA GLN A 706 -15.78 67.33 -5.21
C GLN A 706 -16.45 66.33 -4.25
N ARG A 707 -16.50 65.03 -4.59
CA ARG A 707 -16.96 63.98 -3.65
C ARG A 707 -16.03 63.84 -2.45
N CYS A 708 -14.71 63.90 -2.66
CA CYS A 708 -13.73 63.87 -1.57
C CYS A 708 -13.88 65.09 -0.66
N MET A 709 -14.10 66.27 -1.23
CA MET A 709 -14.42 67.50 -0.48
C MET A 709 -15.70 67.36 0.33
N LEU A 710 -16.78 66.88 -0.30
CA LEU A 710 -18.05 66.65 0.39
C LEU A 710 -17.86 65.72 1.60
N SER A 711 -17.21 64.58 1.38
CA SER A 711 -16.95 63.59 2.44
C SER A 711 -16.07 64.17 3.55
N ALA A 712 -15.00 64.88 3.22
CA ALA A 712 -14.12 65.53 4.20
C ALA A 712 -14.88 66.58 5.04
N TYR A 713 -15.68 67.45 4.41
CA TYR A 713 -16.46 68.48 5.11
C TYR A 713 -17.56 67.90 5.99
N LEU A 714 -18.17 66.79 5.59
CA LEU A 714 -19.12 66.05 6.43
C LEU A 714 -18.43 65.47 7.67
N CYS A 715 -17.26 64.85 7.50
CA CYS A 715 -16.46 64.32 8.60
C CYS A 715 -15.97 65.42 9.57
N THR A 716 -15.55 66.59 9.06
CA THR A 716 -15.08 67.71 9.89
C THR A 716 -16.20 68.63 10.39
N SER A 717 -17.46 68.34 10.07
CA SER A 717 -18.61 69.16 10.45
C SER A 717 -18.54 70.62 9.95
N GLN A 718 -17.94 70.84 8.77
CA GLN A 718 -17.79 72.16 8.14
C GLN A 718 -18.93 72.42 7.15
N TRP A 719 -20.13 72.67 7.69
CA TRP A 719 -21.38 72.73 6.90
C TRP A 719 -21.45 73.93 5.96
N ASP A 720 -20.90 75.07 6.36
CA ASP A 720 -20.88 76.29 5.54
C ASP A 720 -20.11 76.08 4.23
N LEU A 721 -19.02 75.30 4.28
CA LEU A 721 -18.23 74.95 3.10
C LEU A 721 -18.96 74.00 2.15
N ILE A 722 -19.91 73.21 2.64
CA ILE A 722 -20.78 72.37 1.80
C ILE A 722 -21.75 73.26 1.03
N ASP A 723 -22.34 74.26 1.69
CA ASP A 723 -23.26 75.22 1.08
C ASP A 723 -22.54 76.06 0.00
N ASP A 724 -21.30 76.48 0.28
CA ASP A 724 -20.43 77.19 -0.68
C ASP A 724 -20.04 76.31 -1.87
N MET A 725 -19.57 75.08 -1.62
CA MET A 725 -19.15 74.14 -2.66
C MET A 725 -20.32 73.71 -3.54
N SER A 726 -21.51 73.61 -2.95
CA SER A 726 -22.74 73.31 -3.67
C SER A 726 -23.26 74.46 -4.53
N GLY A 727 -22.77 75.69 -4.33
CA GLY A 727 -23.21 76.85 -5.10
C GLY A 727 -24.66 77.27 -4.81
N ILE A 728 -25.24 76.89 -3.66
CA ILE A 728 -26.54 77.42 -3.21
C ILE A 728 -26.49 78.96 -3.07
N SER A 729 -25.39 79.48 -2.55
CA SER A 729 -25.18 80.92 -2.34
C SER A 729 -24.89 81.70 -3.64
N SER A 730 -24.40 81.03 -4.70
CA SER A 730 -23.86 81.70 -5.90
C SER A 730 -24.49 81.31 -7.24
N ASN A 731 -25.52 80.44 -7.26
CA ASN A 731 -26.19 79.93 -8.48
C ASN A 731 -25.27 79.29 -9.54
N LYS A 732 -24.08 78.82 -9.15
CA LYS A 732 -23.15 78.11 -10.04
C LYS A 732 -23.58 76.65 -10.24
N LYS A 733 -23.52 76.17 -11.49
CA LYS A 733 -23.82 74.77 -11.84
C LYS A 733 -22.70 73.86 -11.32
N THR A 734 -23.01 72.98 -10.37
CA THR A 734 -22.06 72.00 -9.80
C THR A 734 -21.96 70.75 -10.66
N LEU A 735 -20.83 70.03 -10.59
CA LEU A 735 -20.63 68.76 -11.29
C LEU A 735 -21.17 67.56 -10.50
N LEU A 736 -21.41 67.75 -9.20
CA LEU A 736 -22.14 66.81 -8.35
C LEU A 736 -23.65 66.99 -8.52
N ASP A 737 -24.33 65.84 -8.63
CA ASP A 737 -25.78 65.76 -8.71
C ASP A 737 -26.39 66.07 -7.33
N GLY A 738 -27.56 66.74 -7.29
CA GLY A 738 -28.22 67.12 -6.02
C GLY A 738 -28.46 65.93 -5.08
N GLU A 739 -28.66 64.75 -5.65
CA GLU A 739 -28.83 63.48 -4.93
C GLU A 739 -27.61 63.12 -4.06
N ALA A 740 -26.39 63.39 -4.54
CA ALA A 740 -25.17 63.09 -3.78
C ALA A 740 -25.05 63.94 -2.51
N PHE A 741 -25.54 65.18 -2.53
CA PHE A 741 -25.58 66.03 -1.33
C PHE A 741 -26.69 65.59 -0.37
N VAL A 742 -27.88 65.28 -0.87
CA VAL A 742 -29.03 64.86 -0.03
C VAL A 742 -28.71 63.57 0.72
N THR A 743 -28.24 62.56 0.00
CA THR A 743 -27.89 61.25 0.58
C THR A 743 -26.80 61.37 1.64
N ALA A 744 -25.75 62.14 1.36
CA ALA A 744 -24.64 62.34 2.28
C ALA A 744 -25.01 63.21 3.50
N LEU A 745 -25.90 64.19 3.37
CA LEU A 745 -26.38 64.97 4.52
C LEU A 745 -27.36 64.18 5.40
N LEU A 746 -28.17 63.32 4.80
CA LEU A 746 -29.07 62.41 5.53
C LEU A 746 -28.31 61.38 6.35
N SER A 747 -27.18 60.84 5.84
CA SER A 747 -26.34 59.90 6.61
C SER A 747 -25.75 60.53 7.88
N TYR A 748 -25.55 61.85 7.89
CA TYR A 748 -25.12 62.63 9.07
C TYR A 748 -26.30 63.24 9.85
N LYS A 749 -27.53 62.75 9.63
CA LYS A 749 -28.76 63.15 10.34
C LYS A 749 -29.09 64.64 10.24
N ARG A 750 -28.86 65.25 9.07
CA ARG A 750 -29.20 66.67 8.79
C ARG A 750 -30.29 66.83 7.71
N PRO A 751 -31.55 66.48 8.02
CA PRO A 751 -32.63 66.56 7.05
C PRO A 751 -32.97 68.01 6.66
N GLN A 752 -32.80 68.99 7.54
CA GLN A 752 -33.16 70.39 7.24
C GLN A 752 -32.22 71.02 6.18
N GLN A 753 -30.93 70.71 6.24
CA GLN A 753 -29.97 71.17 5.23
C GLN A 753 -30.13 70.38 3.93
N ALA A 754 -30.42 69.07 4.01
CA ALA A 754 -30.69 68.22 2.85
C ALA A 754 -31.87 68.72 1.99
N LYS A 755 -32.93 69.28 2.61
CA LYS A 755 -34.11 69.85 1.90
C LYS A 755 -33.75 70.85 0.81
N GLN A 756 -32.73 71.66 1.03
CA GLN A 756 -32.33 72.72 0.10
C GLN A 756 -31.82 72.16 -1.25
N TYR A 757 -31.35 70.92 -1.24
CA TYR A 757 -30.77 70.25 -2.41
C TYR A 757 -31.77 69.42 -3.21
N ILE A 758 -32.93 69.08 -2.64
CA ILE A 758 -33.91 68.18 -3.27
C ILE A 758 -34.42 68.77 -4.59
N SER A 759 -34.64 70.09 -4.66
CA SER A 759 -35.10 70.79 -5.86
C SER A 759 -34.17 70.65 -7.07
N ARG A 760 -32.90 70.27 -6.88
CA ARG A 760 -31.88 70.12 -7.93
C ARG A 760 -31.82 68.71 -8.52
N ILE A 761 -32.61 67.76 -8.00
CA ILE A 761 -32.69 66.40 -8.53
C ILE A 761 -33.63 66.39 -9.74
N PRO A 762 -33.21 65.90 -10.92
CA PRO A 762 -33.97 66.04 -12.15
C PRO A 762 -35.23 65.17 -12.22
N LYS A 763 -35.24 64.01 -11.56
CA LYS A 763 -36.38 63.08 -11.55
C LYS A 763 -37.30 63.39 -10.38
N ILE A 764 -38.60 63.43 -10.62
CA ILE A 764 -39.57 63.78 -9.58
C ILE A 764 -39.82 62.63 -8.60
N GLU A 765 -39.79 61.39 -9.08
CA GLU A 765 -40.05 60.20 -8.28
C GLU A 765 -39.02 60.09 -7.14
N THR A 766 -37.74 60.35 -7.48
CA THR A 766 -36.65 60.36 -6.49
C THR A 766 -36.71 61.59 -5.59
N ARG A 767 -37.10 62.78 -6.10
CA ARG A 767 -37.34 63.97 -5.26
C ARG A 767 -38.39 63.69 -4.19
N MET A 768 -39.50 63.07 -4.57
CA MET A 768 -40.57 62.69 -3.66
C MET A 768 -40.05 61.80 -2.53
N GLU A 769 -39.26 60.77 -2.86
CA GLU A 769 -38.66 59.88 -1.85
C GLU A 769 -37.76 60.65 -0.86
N TYR A 770 -36.95 61.57 -1.36
CA TYR A 770 -36.09 62.39 -0.49
C TYR A 770 -36.87 63.42 0.34
N TYR A 771 -37.97 63.99 -0.18
CA TYR A 771 -38.85 64.85 0.60
C TYR A 771 -39.49 64.09 1.77
N VAL A 772 -39.93 62.85 1.53
CA VAL A 772 -40.45 61.96 2.58
C VAL A 772 -39.37 61.66 3.62
N LEU A 773 -38.15 61.32 3.20
CA LEU A 773 -37.02 61.08 4.12
C LEU A 773 -36.64 62.32 4.94
N CYS A 774 -36.80 63.53 4.38
CA CYS A 774 -36.56 64.79 5.09
C CYS A 774 -37.77 65.26 5.92
N SER A 775 -38.87 64.51 5.94
CA SER A 775 -40.15 64.88 6.56
C SER A 775 -40.69 66.23 6.07
N ASP A 776 -40.51 66.54 4.79
CA ASP A 776 -41.01 67.75 4.14
C ASP A 776 -42.19 67.44 3.22
N TRP A 777 -43.34 67.20 3.86
CA TRP A 777 -44.58 66.83 3.19
C TRP A 777 -45.21 67.97 2.38
N PHE A 778 -45.00 69.21 2.85
CA PHE A 778 -45.44 70.42 2.15
C PHE A 778 -44.66 70.63 0.85
N GLY A 779 -43.32 70.52 0.90
CA GLY A 779 -42.47 70.59 -0.28
C GLY A 779 -42.79 69.50 -1.30
N ALA A 780 -43.04 68.27 -0.85
CA ALA A 780 -43.46 67.16 -1.72
C ALA A 780 -44.78 67.45 -2.44
N GLY A 781 -45.80 67.96 -1.73
CA GLY A 781 -47.10 68.31 -2.32
C GLY A 781 -47.00 69.45 -3.34
N ALA A 782 -46.22 70.48 -3.04
CA ALA A 782 -45.99 71.61 -3.95
C ALA A 782 -45.23 71.21 -5.23
N ASP A 783 -44.28 70.28 -5.13
CA ASP A 783 -43.49 69.82 -6.28
C ASP A 783 -44.28 68.84 -7.19
N CYS A 784 -45.16 68.02 -6.60
CA CYS A 784 -46.16 67.24 -7.35
C CYS A 784 -47.11 68.18 -8.14
N LYS A 785 -47.49 69.32 -7.57
CA LYS A 785 -48.33 70.30 -8.27
C LYS A 785 -47.60 70.95 -9.45
N ARG A 786 -46.32 71.30 -9.28
CA ARG A 786 -45.49 71.94 -10.32
C ARG A 786 -45.23 71.05 -11.53
N SER A 787 -45.15 69.73 -11.32
CA SER A 787 -44.95 68.73 -12.38
C SER A 787 -46.25 68.24 -13.03
N ASN A 788 -47.41 68.52 -12.42
CA ASN A 788 -48.74 68.16 -12.90
C ASN A 788 -48.96 66.64 -13.04
N ASP A 789 -48.40 65.84 -12.13
CA ASP A 789 -48.57 64.38 -12.09
C ASP A 789 -49.50 63.94 -10.92
N PRO A 790 -50.76 63.58 -11.20
CA PRO A 790 -51.73 63.22 -10.16
C PRO A 790 -51.51 61.82 -9.57
N ASP A 791 -50.85 60.91 -10.29
CA ASP A 791 -50.62 59.53 -9.83
C ASP A 791 -49.55 59.50 -8.73
N LEU A 792 -48.51 60.33 -8.85
CA LEU A 792 -47.50 60.55 -7.81
C LEU A 792 -48.08 61.16 -6.53
N LEU A 793 -49.04 62.08 -6.65
CA LEU A 793 -49.76 62.64 -5.50
C LEU A 793 -50.56 61.56 -4.76
N ALA A 794 -51.20 60.64 -5.48
CA ALA A 794 -51.91 59.52 -4.87
C ALA A 794 -50.96 58.60 -4.10
N GLN A 795 -49.78 58.31 -4.66
CA GLN A 795 -48.73 57.54 -3.96
C GLN A 795 -48.19 58.26 -2.71
N LEU A 796 -48.03 59.59 -2.78
CA LEU A 796 -47.60 60.40 -1.62
C LEU A 796 -48.65 60.40 -0.50
N LYS A 797 -49.93 60.55 -0.85
CA LYS A 797 -51.04 60.44 0.12
C LYS A 797 -51.15 59.04 0.72
N ASP A 798 -50.87 57.99 -0.06
CA ASP A 798 -50.82 56.61 0.41
C ASP A 798 -49.71 56.40 1.45
N ARG A 799 -48.51 56.95 1.21
CA ARG A 799 -47.39 56.90 2.18
C ARG A 799 -47.60 57.74 3.44
N ALA A 800 -48.45 58.76 3.39
CA ALA A 800 -48.85 59.57 4.54
C ALA A 800 -50.09 59.02 5.29
N LYS A 801 -50.65 57.88 4.87
CA LYS A 801 -51.79 57.25 5.56
C LYS A 801 -51.45 56.96 7.02
N GLY A 802 -52.24 57.56 7.91
CA GLY A 802 -52.06 57.44 9.37
C GLY A 802 -51.48 58.68 10.05
N ASN A 803 -50.99 59.69 9.30
CA ASN A 803 -50.53 60.96 9.86
C ASN A 803 -51.40 62.14 9.34
N PRO A 804 -52.36 62.66 10.14
CA PRO A 804 -53.28 63.69 9.69
C PRO A 804 -52.57 65.03 9.38
N ASP A 805 -51.49 65.34 10.09
CA ASP A 805 -50.71 66.58 9.87
C ASP A 805 -49.94 66.52 8.55
N ALA A 806 -49.39 65.36 8.20
CA ALA A 806 -48.70 65.16 6.92
C ALA A 806 -49.67 65.26 5.74
N LEU A 807 -50.86 64.66 5.86
CA LEU A 807 -51.91 64.76 4.83
C LEU A 807 -52.37 66.21 4.63
N ARG A 808 -52.54 66.96 5.73
CA ARG A 808 -52.87 68.39 5.67
C ARG A 808 -51.76 69.19 4.97
N GLN A 809 -50.49 68.94 5.30
CA GLN A 809 -49.34 69.60 4.66
C GLN A 809 -49.22 69.28 3.16
N ILE A 810 -49.50 68.04 2.74
CA ILE A 810 -49.53 67.66 1.32
C ILE A 810 -50.62 68.43 0.58
N GLU A 811 -51.81 68.54 1.17
CA GLU A 811 -52.94 69.26 0.57
C GLU A 811 -52.72 70.77 0.53
N GLU A 812 -52.16 71.35 1.60
CA GLU A 812 -51.73 72.75 1.65
C GLU A 812 -50.68 73.04 0.56
N GLY A 813 -49.66 72.19 0.43
CA GLY A 813 -48.63 72.31 -0.61
C GLY A 813 -49.19 72.18 -2.03
N TRP A 814 -50.10 71.23 -2.27
CA TRP A 814 -50.76 71.06 -3.57
C TRP A 814 -51.63 72.25 -3.98
N ASN A 815 -52.24 72.91 -3.00
CA ASN A 815 -53.10 74.08 -3.22
C ASN A 815 -52.33 75.39 -3.30
N THR A 816 -51.01 75.41 -3.02
CA THR A 816 -50.19 76.61 -3.23
C THR A 816 -50.00 76.89 -4.72
N LEU A 817 -50.39 78.09 -5.15
CA LEU A 817 -50.12 78.62 -6.47
C LEU A 817 -48.60 78.67 -6.70
N PRO A 818 -48.08 78.26 -7.87
CA PRO A 818 -46.67 78.39 -8.15
C PRO A 818 -46.31 79.88 -8.15
N HIS A 819 -45.46 80.31 -7.21
CA HIS A 819 -44.73 81.56 -7.38
C HIS A 819 -43.84 81.41 -8.62
N THR A 820 -44.37 81.88 -9.75
CA THR A 820 -43.58 82.16 -10.95
C THR A 820 -42.63 83.29 -10.60
N SER A 821 -41.42 82.96 -10.17
CA SER A 821 -40.27 83.85 -10.34
C SER A 821 -40.01 83.93 -11.84
N GLY A 822 -40.71 84.86 -12.48
CA GLY A 822 -40.56 85.15 -13.90
C GLY A 822 -39.12 85.55 -14.21
N ILE A 823 -38.45 84.71 -15.00
CA ILE A 823 -37.38 85.16 -15.88
C ILE A 823 -37.87 84.86 -17.30
N SER A 824 -38.18 85.94 -18.00
CA SER A 824 -38.44 85.97 -19.44
C SER A 824 -37.18 85.52 -20.19
N PHE A 825 -37.33 84.69 -21.22
CA PHE A 825 -36.50 84.82 -22.41
C PHE A 825 -37.36 84.66 -23.67
N PRO A 826 -37.34 85.64 -24.59
CA PRO A 826 -37.98 85.55 -25.90
C PRO A 826 -37.16 84.68 -26.86
N LYS A 827 -37.88 84.13 -27.83
CA LYS A 827 -37.46 83.47 -29.08
C LYS A 827 -36.03 83.81 -29.56
N PHE A 828 -35.28 82.76 -29.91
CA PHE A 828 -34.24 82.69 -30.95
C PHE A 828 -34.35 81.26 -31.53
N PHE A 829 -34.36 80.91 -32.83
CA PHE A 829 -33.76 81.53 -34.03
C PHE A 829 -32.47 82.27 -33.79
#